data_AF-A0A4S8JSK0-F1
#
_entry.id   AF-A0A4S8JSK0-F1
#
_cell.length_a   1.000
_cell.length_b   1.000
_cell.length_c   1.000
_cell.angle_alpha   90.00
_cell.angle_beta   90.00
_cell.angle_gamma   90.00
#
_symmetry.space_group_name_H-M   'P 1'
#
loop_
_entity.id
_entity.type
_entity.pdbx_description
1 polymer ?
#
loop_
_entity_poly.entity_id
_entity_poly.type
_entity_poly.pdbx_seq_one_letter_code
_entity_poly.pdbx_strand_id
1 'polypeptide(L)'
;MAQAMEKLGGTSEEEEEDGMDMDVKEEDDEDEDGRIRAMAAGAVEIGGGGRYFLAPPDLPQESGDRADAPASALGSGSRRSRPAEEKERTKLRERHRRAITGRILAGLRRHGNYNLRVRADINEVIAALAREAGWVVLPDGTTFPSSQVGRPAATAVVTPATPTATAAPPSPTPPFRGIAPAGALRTLDHPSGRLKGVFTPPISAYDGHCRSVVPVAGVSRAGEKVADSSPLIGSSTDSGNDKQLMDLIPRMPERDFAGSPYVPVYVMLPLGVVNTYCELVDPDSLMEQLKKLKSIGVDGVMVECWWGIVEAHIPQQYNWKGYMHLFQIVRDTKLKLQVVMSFHECGGKVGDDVCIPLPQWVAEIGRSNPNIYFTDSEGRCNPECLSWGVDKERVLLGRTALEVYFDFMRSFRVEFDEFFEDGTICEIEIGLGPYGELRYPSYPVRHGWRYPGIGEFQCYDSFLQKSLKKAADARGHSVWARGPHNAGSYNSQPHETGFLCDGGEYNSQYGRFFLGWYSQVLVEHGDSVLFLAKLAFDGSSIAVKISGIHWWYKTASHAAELTAGFYNPCNRDGYAPIASMLKKHGAALNFTCTELHTLDHYEDFPEAMVDPEGLVWQVLNAAWDVGIPVASENALPCYDRDSYNRILESAKPLNDPDGRHLSSFTYLRLSPVLMQNHNLLEFERFVKQMHGESVPMCR
;
A
#
# COMPACT_ATOMS: atom_id res chain seq x y z
N MET A 1 59.98 -15.57 -16.78
CA MET A 1 60.58 -16.26 -17.94
C MET A 1 59.49 -16.40 -19.01
N ALA A 2 59.84 -16.64 -20.26
CA ALA A 2 58.89 -16.65 -21.38
C ALA A 2 58.70 -18.07 -21.95
N GLN A 3 57.55 -18.28 -22.62
CA GLN A 3 57.31 -19.31 -23.66
C GLN A 3 57.38 -20.80 -23.20
N ALA A 4 56.88 -21.79 -23.96
CA ALA A 4 55.76 -21.90 -24.90
C ALA A 4 55.59 -23.40 -25.31
N MET A 5 54.68 -23.70 -26.25
CA MET A 5 54.57 -24.95 -27.04
C MET A 5 53.94 -26.16 -26.30
N GLU A 6 52.76 -26.67 -26.70
CA GLU A 6 52.41 -27.51 -27.88
C GLU A 6 52.77 -29.01 -27.71
N LYS A 7 52.06 -30.02 -28.24
CA LYS A 7 50.81 -30.11 -29.08
C LYS A 7 50.24 -31.55 -28.99
N LEU A 8 48.94 -31.74 -29.30
CA LEU A 8 48.28 -32.92 -29.94
C LEU A 8 46.76 -32.92 -29.61
N GLY A 9 45.80 -32.99 -30.54
CA GLY A 9 45.86 -32.79 -32.01
C GLY A 9 44.64 -33.35 -32.77
N GLY A 10 44.02 -32.54 -33.65
CA GLY A 10 42.97 -32.95 -34.61
C GLY A 10 41.53 -32.98 -34.06
N THR A 11 40.46 -32.76 -34.84
CA THR A 11 40.35 -32.39 -36.29
C THR A 11 39.17 -31.43 -36.55
N SER A 12 39.11 -30.92 -37.78
CA SER A 12 38.02 -30.21 -38.49
C SER A 12 36.66 -30.97 -38.44
N GLU A 13 35.50 -30.40 -38.81
CA GLU A 13 35.17 -29.57 -40.00
C GLU A 13 34.22 -28.37 -39.74
N GLU A 14 33.96 -27.59 -40.80
CA GLU A 14 33.19 -26.32 -40.82
C GLU A 14 31.81 -26.52 -41.52
N GLU A 15 31.17 -25.43 -42.00
CA GLU A 15 29.83 -25.37 -42.63
C GLU A 15 28.62 -25.58 -41.68
N GLU A 16 27.44 -24.98 -41.87
CA GLU A 16 27.08 -23.58 -42.21
C GLU A 16 25.60 -23.35 -41.72
N GLU A 17 24.83 -22.45 -42.34
CA GLU A 17 23.40 -22.09 -42.08
C GLU A 17 22.50 -23.20 -41.44
N ASP A 18 21.56 -22.88 -40.54
CA ASP A 18 20.35 -22.11 -40.91
C ASP A 18 19.56 -21.54 -39.71
N GLY A 19 18.68 -20.57 -39.98
CA GLY A 19 17.77 -19.98 -38.99
C GLY A 19 16.35 -20.56 -39.07
N MET A 20 15.81 -21.07 -37.96
CA MET A 20 14.42 -21.51 -37.89
C MET A 20 13.69 -20.94 -36.67
N ASP A 21 12.72 -20.06 -36.96
CA ASP A 21 11.60 -19.80 -36.05
C ASP A 21 10.84 -21.09 -35.77
N MET A 22 10.48 -21.31 -34.51
CA MET A 22 9.71 -22.48 -34.07
C MET A 22 8.31 -22.04 -33.67
N ASP A 23 7.45 -21.87 -34.69
CA ASP A 23 6.01 -21.68 -34.53
C ASP A 23 5.43 -22.74 -33.59
N VAL A 24 4.91 -22.29 -32.45
CA VAL A 24 4.12 -23.15 -31.55
C VAL A 24 2.73 -23.26 -32.14
N LYS A 25 2.54 -24.27 -32.99
CA LYS A 25 1.23 -24.63 -33.54
C LYS A 25 0.23 -24.89 -32.40
N GLU A 26 -0.94 -24.30 -32.53
CA GLU A 26 -2.11 -24.66 -31.74
C GLU A 26 -2.61 -26.04 -32.21
N GLU A 27 -2.98 -26.91 -31.26
CA GLU A 27 -3.62 -28.20 -31.55
C GLU A 27 -5.15 -28.02 -31.44
N ASP A 28 -5.83 -28.00 -32.59
CA ASP A 28 -7.29 -27.96 -32.68
C ASP A 28 -7.88 -29.38 -32.48
N ASP A 29 -8.53 -29.60 -31.34
CA ASP A 29 -9.45 -30.73 -31.13
C ASP A 29 -10.80 -30.44 -31.81
N GLU A 30 -10.96 -30.76 -33.10
CA GLU A 30 -12.28 -30.78 -33.77
C GLU A 30 -13.02 -32.11 -33.53
N ASP A 31 -14.33 -32.03 -33.28
CA ASP A 31 -15.22 -33.19 -33.09
C ASP A 31 -15.43 -33.99 -34.41
N GLU A 32 -15.30 -35.33 -34.37
CA GLU A 32 -15.81 -36.20 -35.44
C GLU A 32 -16.98 -37.08 -34.96
N ASP A 33 -18.18 -36.82 -35.49
CA ASP A 33 -19.28 -37.80 -35.50
C ASP A 33 -20.10 -37.70 -36.80
N GLY A 34 -20.31 -38.84 -37.47
CA GLY A 34 -21.55 -39.09 -38.23
C GLY A 34 -21.74 -38.51 -39.64
N ARG A 35 -20.75 -38.52 -40.54
CA ARG A 35 -21.04 -38.31 -41.99
C ARG A 35 -21.74 -39.53 -42.63
N ILE A 36 -22.91 -39.33 -43.24
CA ILE A 36 -23.38 -40.15 -44.39
C ILE A 36 -23.76 -39.23 -45.56
N ARG A 37 -23.29 -39.57 -46.76
CA ARG A 37 -23.53 -38.85 -48.03
C ARG A 37 -24.80 -39.36 -48.73
N ALA A 38 -25.49 -38.50 -49.49
CA ALA A 38 -25.62 -38.68 -50.96
C ALA A 38 -26.40 -37.54 -51.69
N MET A 39 -25.76 -36.99 -52.73
CA MET A 39 -26.29 -36.61 -54.05
C MET A 39 -27.75 -36.11 -54.24
N ALA A 40 -27.87 -34.79 -54.45
CA ALA A 40 -28.42 -34.15 -55.67
C ALA A 40 -29.94 -34.11 -56.01
N ALA A 41 -30.31 -32.96 -56.63
CA ALA A 41 -31.52 -32.62 -57.40
C ALA A 41 -32.85 -32.36 -56.64
N GLY A 42 -33.67 -31.43 -57.15
CA GLY A 42 -35.12 -31.38 -56.86
C GLY A 42 -35.75 -30.09 -56.30
N ALA A 43 -35.77 -29.02 -57.11
CA ALA A 43 -36.85 -28.02 -57.27
C ALA A 43 -38.06 -27.88 -56.28
N VAL A 44 -38.41 -26.61 -56.01
CA VAL A 44 -39.77 -25.99 -56.07
C VAL A 44 -40.76 -26.03 -54.87
N GLU A 45 -40.96 -24.82 -54.30
CA GLU A 45 -42.21 -24.13 -53.85
C GLU A 45 -43.01 -24.41 -52.54
N ILE A 46 -43.60 -23.28 -52.04
CA ILE A 46 -44.88 -23.08 -51.30
C ILE A 46 -45.10 -23.95 -50.02
N GLY A 47 -45.12 -23.45 -48.78
CA GLY A 47 -45.76 -22.22 -48.26
C GLY A 47 -47.19 -22.49 -47.73
N GLY A 48 -47.49 -22.21 -46.44
CA GLY A 48 -48.86 -21.88 -46.00
C GLY A 48 -49.51 -22.59 -44.80
N GLY A 49 -49.38 -22.00 -43.60
CA GLY A 49 -50.53 -21.44 -42.87
C GLY A 49 -51.46 -22.29 -41.97
N GLY A 50 -51.39 -22.03 -40.65
CA GLY A 50 -52.54 -22.05 -39.71
C GLY A 50 -52.91 -23.37 -39.01
N ARG A 51 -53.83 -23.41 -38.03
CA ARG A 51 -54.28 -22.42 -37.00
C ARG A 51 -55.33 -23.08 -36.06
N TYR A 52 -55.51 -22.54 -34.84
CA TYR A 52 -56.66 -22.67 -33.91
C TYR A 52 -56.73 -23.77 -32.83
N PHE A 53 -57.65 -23.52 -31.87
CA PHE A 53 -57.84 -24.09 -30.52
C PHE A 53 -59.24 -24.75 -30.36
N LEU A 54 -59.48 -25.37 -29.19
CA LEU A 54 -60.74 -25.68 -28.43
C LEU A 54 -60.70 -27.15 -27.92
N ALA A 55 -61.24 -27.59 -26.78
CA ALA A 55 -61.78 -27.01 -25.53
C ALA A 55 -61.99 -28.17 -24.47
N PRO A 56 -62.30 -27.92 -23.18
CA PRO A 56 -62.42 -28.93 -22.09
C PRO A 56 -63.92 -29.29 -21.79
N PRO A 57 -64.39 -29.78 -20.59
CA PRO A 57 -63.75 -30.22 -19.32
C PRO A 57 -64.36 -31.52 -18.68
N ASP A 58 -63.98 -31.86 -17.43
CA ASP A 58 -64.94 -32.16 -16.31
C ASP A 58 -64.29 -32.23 -14.88
N LEU A 59 -65.08 -32.52 -13.84
CA LEU A 59 -64.93 -32.19 -12.38
C LEU A 59 -65.00 -33.43 -11.42
N PRO A 60 -65.01 -33.34 -10.05
CA PRO A 60 -64.36 -32.46 -9.02
C PRO A 60 -63.79 -33.20 -7.74
N GLN A 61 -63.17 -32.45 -6.79
CA GLN A 61 -63.17 -32.61 -5.29
C GLN A 61 -62.67 -33.93 -4.59
N GLU A 62 -62.19 -34.01 -3.33
CA GLU A 62 -61.69 -33.07 -2.27
C GLU A 62 -60.98 -33.86 -1.11
N SER A 63 -60.26 -33.18 -0.18
CA SER A 63 -59.66 -33.69 1.10
C SER A 63 -58.45 -34.68 1.02
N GLY A 64 -57.57 -34.83 2.03
CA GLY A 64 -57.36 -34.07 3.29
C GLY A 64 -56.24 -34.64 4.23
N ASP A 65 -55.53 -33.74 4.92
CA ASP A 65 -54.66 -33.88 6.13
C ASP A 65 -53.32 -34.71 6.17
N ARG A 66 -52.27 -34.00 6.65
CA ARG A 66 -51.11 -34.37 7.55
C ARG A 66 -50.05 -35.44 7.23
N ALA A 67 -48.85 -34.93 6.95
CA ALA A 67 -47.53 -35.18 7.59
C ALA A 67 -47.16 -36.59 8.16
N ASP A 68 -46.10 -37.21 7.61
CA ASP A 68 -44.72 -37.07 8.14
C ASP A 68 -43.66 -37.54 7.10
N ALA A 69 -42.36 -37.42 7.40
CA ALA A 69 -41.22 -37.76 6.50
C ALA A 69 -40.48 -39.06 6.95
N PRO A 70 -39.46 -39.61 6.24
CA PRO A 70 -38.79 -39.16 4.99
C PRO A 70 -38.49 -40.27 3.92
N ALA A 71 -37.77 -39.89 2.85
CA ALA A 71 -36.74 -40.65 2.09
C ALA A 71 -36.89 -40.83 0.54
N SER A 72 -35.75 -40.60 -0.14
CA SER A 72 -35.32 -41.10 -1.47
C SER A 72 -36.11 -40.84 -2.78
N ALA A 73 -35.51 -39.94 -3.60
CA ALA A 73 -35.08 -40.15 -5.00
C ALA A 73 -35.95 -39.70 -6.22
N LEU A 74 -35.21 -39.17 -7.23
CA LEU A 74 -35.51 -39.01 -8.68
C LEU A 74 -36.66 -38.06 -9.12
N GLY A 75 -36.35 -37.06 -9.98
CA GLY A 75 -37.38 -36.17 -10.53
C GLY A 75 -36.95 -34.89 -11.29
N SER A 76 -35.95 -34.94 -12.17
CA SER A 76 -35.61 -33.92 -13.21
C SER A 76 -35.92 -32.43 -12.94
N GLY A 77 -35.00 -31.71 -12.29
CA GLY A 77 -35.04 -30.24 -12.18
C GLY A 77 -34.27 -29.54 -13.30
N SER A 78 -34.97 -28.93 -14.27
CA SER A 78 -34.34 -28.22 -15.40
C SER A 78 -33.56 -26.98 -14.94
N ARG A 79 -32.22 -27.01 -15.10
CA ARG A 79 -31.35 -25.87 -14.77
C ARG A 79 -31.38 -24.83 -15.89
N ARG A 80 -31.80 -23.60 -15.57
CA ARG A 80 -31.63 -22.43 -16.47
C ARG A 80 -30.16 -22.32 -16.89
N SER A 81 -29.91 -22.26 -18.20
CA SER A 81 -28.57 -22.00 -18.71
C SER A 81 -28.12 -20.58 -18.37
N ARG A 82 -26.88 -20.44 -17.90
CA ARG A 82 -26.17 -19.15 -17.85
C ARG A 82 -26.01 -18.56 -19.27
N PRO A 83 -25.88 -17.22 -19.43
CA PRO A 83 -25.59 -16.58 -20.71
C PRO A 83 -24.32 -17.12 -21.37
N ALA A 84 -24.26 -17.08 -22.71
CA ALA A 84 -23.11 -17.59 -23.46
C ALA A 84 -21.81 -16.85 -23.08
N GLU A 85 -21.86 -15.52 -23.01
CA GLU A 85 -20.73 -14.65 -22.64
C GLU A 85 -20.18 -14.93 -21.23
N GLU A 86 -21.04 -15.29 -20.27
CA GLU A 86 -20.60 -15.66 -18.92
C GLU A 86 -19.84 -17.00 -18.93
N LYS A 87 -20.25 -17.94 -19.80
CA LYS A 87 -19.52 -19.19 -20.04
C LYS A 87 -18.20 -18.92 -20.74
N GLU A 88 -18.17 -18.05 -21.75
CA GLU A 88 -16.95 -17.63 -22.47
C GLU A 88 -15.93 -16.98 -21.52
N ARG A 89 -16.32 -15.96 -20.74
CA ARG A 89 -15.44 -15.36 -19.73
C ARG A 89 -14.97 -16.38 -18.67
N THR A 90 -15.75 -17.42 -18.40
CA THR A 90 -15.36 -18.49 -17.47
C THR A 90 -14.38 -19.49 -18.10
N LYS A 91 -14.58 -19.88 -19.38
CA LYS A 91 -13.58 -20.64 -20.16
C LYS A 91 -12.26 -19.87 -20.25
N LEU A 92 -12.31 -18.57 -20.54
CA LEU A 92 -11.11 -17.74 -20.70
C LEU A 92 -10.33 -17.62 -19.38
N ARG A 93 -11.00 -17.35 -18.26
CA ARG A 93 -10.39 -17.36 -16.92
C ARG A 93 -9.75 -18.71 -16.59
N GLU A 94 -10.42 -19.82 -16.93
CA GLU A 94 -9.90 -21.16 -16.68
C GLU A 94 -8.71 -21.52 -17.60
N ARG A 95 -8.73 -21.13 -18.88
CA ARG A 95 -7.58 -21.24 -19.80
C ARG A 95 -6.39 -20.43 -19.27
N HIS A 96 -6.61 -19.18 -18.87
CA HIS A 96 -5.55 -18.31 -18.32
C HIS A 96 -4.96 -18.86 -17.01
N ARG A 97 -5.82 -19.36 -16.10
CA ARG A 97 -5.40 -20.04 -14.86
C ARG A 97 -4.50 -21.25 -15.16
N ARG A 98 -4.89 -22.11 -16.10
CA ARG A 98 -4.08 -23.26 -16.55
C ARG A 98 -2.75 -22.83 -17.17
N ALA A 99 -2.73 -21.77 -17.98
CA ALA A 99 -1.50 -21.24 -18.59
C ALA A 99 -0.53 -20.61 -17.56
N ILE A 100 -1.03 -20.03 -16.47
CA ILE A 100 -0.18 -19.60 -15.33
C ILE A 100 0.39 -20.83 -14.62
N THR A 101 -0.46 -21.78 -14.21
CA THR A 101 -0.02 -23.00 -13.51
C THR A 101 1.00 -23.80 -14.33
N GLY A 102 0.81 -23.90 -15.65
CA GLY A 102 1.76 -24.56 -16.56
C GLY A 102 3.13 -23.88 -16.58
N ARG A 103 3.17 -22.54 -16.66
CA ARG A 103 4.44 -21.78 -16.61
C ARG A 103 5.17 -21.93 -15.26
N ILE A 104 4.44 -21.89 -14.15
CA ILE A 104 5.01 -22.09 -12.81
C ILE A 104 5.65 -23.48 -12.69
N LEU A 105 4.91 -24.54 -13.07
CA LEU A 105 5.40 -25.91 -13.00
C LEU A 105 6.56 -26.18 -13.97
N ALA A 106 6.58 -25.54 -15.15
CA ALA A 106 7.72 -25.60 -16.07
C ALA A 106 8.97 -24.92 -15.49
N GLY A 107 8.80 -23.77 -14.83
CA GLY A 107 9.88 -23.09 -14.10
C GLY A 107 10.45 -23.94 -12.97
N LEU A 108 9.57 -24.52 -12.13
CA LEU A 108 9.97 -25.41 -11.03
C LEU A 108 10.72 -26.66 -11.52
N ARG A 109 10.30 -27.28 -12.64
CA ARG A 109 11.05 -28.40 -13.27
C ARG A 109 12.44 -27.98 -13.77
N ARG A 110 12.58 -26.76 -14.28
CA ARG A 110 13.83 -26.27 -14.90
C ARG A 110 14.83 -25.73 -13.87
N HIS A 111 14.35 -25.15 -12.77
CA HIS A 111 15.17 -24.37 -11.83
C HIS A 111 15.09 -24.82 -10.36
N GLY A 112 14.07 -25.58 -9.95
CA GLY A 112 13.88 -25.99 -8.55
C GLY A 112 14.84 -27.06 -8.02
N ASN A 113 15.88 -27.42 -8.78
CA ASN A 113 16.92 -28.40 -8.43
C ASN A 113 16.40 -29.81 -8.01
N TYR A 114 15.14 -30.12 -8.31
CA TYR A 114 14.52 -31.41 -8.02
C TYR A 114 15.10 -32.52 -8.91
N ASN A 115 15.36 -33.70 -8.35
CA ASN A 115 15.77 -34.89 -9.10
C ASN A 115 14.59 -35.52 -9.86
N LEU A 116 14.11 -34.82 -10.88
CA LEU A 116 12.97 -35.16 -11.71
C LEU A 116 13.42 -35.58 -13.12
N ARG A 117 12.57 -36.38 -13.79
CA ARG A 117 12.79 -36.76 -15.19
C ARG A 117 12.52 -35.56 -16.12
N VAL A 118 13.19 -35.52 -17.27
CA VAL A 118 13.02 -34.46 -18.30
C VAL A 118 11.56 -34.32 -18.78
N ARG A 119 10.74 -35.38 -18.64
CA ARG A 119 9.30 -35.40 -18.91
C ARG A 119 8.46 -35.74 -17.67
N ALA A 120 8.89 -35.31 -16.48
CA ALA A 120 8.14 -35.52 -15.25
C ALA A 120 6.74 -34.91 -15.33
N ASP A 121 5.74 -35.58 -14.75
CA ASP A 121 4.35 -35.11 -14.81
C ASP A 121 4.07 -33.97 -13.80
N ILE A 122 2.81 -33.53 -13.66
CA ILE A 122 2.44 -32.45 -12.72
C ILE A 122 2.49 -32.94 -11.27
N ASN A 123 2.11 -34.19 -11.03
CA ASN A 123 2.05 -34.80 -9.70
C ASN A 123 3.46 -35.09 -9.16
N GLU A 124 4.41 -35.50 -10.01
CA GLU A 124 5.82 -35.69 -9.64
C GLU A 124 6.46 -34.38 -9.15
N VAL A 125 6.13 -33.23 -9.77
CA VAL A 125 6.59 -31.90 -9.32
C VAL A 125 5.97 -31.52 -7.98
N ILE A 126 4.65 -31.68 -7.83
CA ILE A 126 3.94 -31.38 -6.57
C ILE A 126 4.45 -32.28 -5.44
N ALA A 127 4.73 -33.56 -5.72
CA ALA A 127 5.33 -34.49 -4.77
C ALA A 127 6.77 -34.12 -4.40
N ALA A 128 7.56 -33.53 -5.31
CA ALA A 128 8.90 -33.00 -4.99
C ALA A 128 8.79 -31.78 -4.04
N LEU A 129 7.97 -30.79 -4.41
CA LEU A 129 7.73 -29.59 -3.62
C LEU A 129 7.17 -29.90 -2.21
N ALA A 130 6.23 -30.85 -2.09
CA ALA A 130 5.69 -31.25 -0.81
C ALA A 130 6.75 -31.91 0.11
N ARG A 131 7.68 -32.70 -0.46
CA ARG A 131 8.80 -33.30 0.30
C ARG A 131 9.82 -32.26 0.74
N GLU A 132 10.10 -31.25 -0.09
CA GLU A 132 10.91 -30.09 0.29
C GLU A 132 10.25 -29.29 1.43
N ALA A 133 8.93 -29.10 1.37
CA ALA A 133 8.12 -28.49 2.43
C ALA A 133 7.93 -29.39 3.69
N GLY A 134 8.66 -30.49 3.82
CA GLY A 134 8.65 -31.35 5.02
C GLY A 134 7.48 -32.33 5.14
N TRP A 135 6.71 -32.57 4.07
CA TRP A 135 5.64 -33.56 4.04
C TRP A 135 6.17 -34.93 3.62
N VAL A 136 5.63 -35.98 4.22
CA VAL A 136 5.79 -37.34 3.70
C VAL A 136 4.81 -37.52 2.55
N VAL A 137 5.31 -37.97 1.40
CA VAL A 137 4.52 -38.25 0.19
C VAL A 137 4.69 -39.72 -0.19
N LEU A 138 3.60 -40.47 -0.19
CA LEU A 138 3.58 -41.88 -0.54
C LEU A 138 3.49 -42.09 -2.08
N PRO A 139 3.85 -43.29 -2.60
CA PRO A 139 3.82 -43.57 -4.04
C PRO A 139 2.42 -43.53 -4.69
N ASP A 140 1.36 -43.51 -3.88
CA ASP A 140 -0.05 -43.38 -4.31
C ASP A 140 -0.52 -41.91 -4.37
N GLY A 141 0.35 -40.95 -4.00
CA GLY A 141 0.02 -39.53 -3.90
C GLY A 141 -0.52 -39.08 -2.54
N THR A 142 -0.70 -39.98 -1.58
CA THR A 142 -1.14 -39.63 -0.22
C THR A 142 -0.07 -38.81 0.49
N THR A 143 -0.45 -37.68 1.12
CA THR A 143 0.48 -36.77 1.81
C THR A 143 0.10 -36.57 3.28
N PHE A 144 1.10 -36.45 4.16
CA PHE A 144 0.89 -36.14 5.58
C PHE A 144 2.10 -35.41 6.22
N PRO A 145 1.89 -34.62 7.30
CA PRO A 145 2.98 -33.88 7.96
C PRO A 145 3.99 -34.81 8.64
N SER A 146 5.30 -34.54 8.43
CA SER A 146 6.36 -35.27 9.13
C SER A 146 6.34 -34.94 10.62
N SER A 147 6.15 -35.96 11.47
CA SER A 147 5.87 -35.79 12.90
C SER A 147 7.09 -36.09 13.77
N GLN A 148 7.62 -35.02 14.40
CA GLN A 148 8.63 -34.99 15.48
C GLN A 148 10.05 -35.51 15.16
N VAL A 149 11.04 -34.65 15.44
CA VAL A 149 12.46 -35.03 15.52
C VAL A 149 12.73 -35.74 16.85
N GLY A 150 12.56 -37.07 16.86
CA GLY A 150 12.98 -37.93 17.97
C GLY A 150 14.48 -38.26 17.91
N ARG A 151 15.24 -37.86 18.93
CA ARG A 151 16.69 -38.11 19.04
C ARG A 151 16.97 -39.61 19.29
N PRO A 152 17.82 -40.29 18.50
CA PRO A 152 18.11 -41.72 18.70
C PRO A 152 18.93 -41.95 19.97
N ALA A 153 18.62 -43.04 20.68
CA ALA A 153 19.28 -43.43 21.92
C ALA A 153 20.38 -44.48 21.69
N ALA A 154 21.44 -44.44 22.51
CA ALA A 154 22.49 -45.45 22.53
C ALA A 154 22.86 -45.84 23.98
N THR A 155 22.64 -47.12 24.29
CA THR A 155 23.33 -47.96 25.31
C THR A 155 23.84 -47.33 26.63
N ALA A 156 23.28 -47.81 27.75
CA ALA A 156 23.82 -47.55 29.10
C ALA A 156 24.74 -48.70 29.61
N VAL A 157 25.67 -48.39 30.52
CA VAL A 157 26.53 -49.32 31.27
C VAL A 157 26.49 -48.93 32.76
N VAL A 158 26.86 -49.85 33.68
CA VAL A 158 26.16 -50.02 34.97
C VAL A 158 27.04 -49.84 36.23
N THR A 159 26.75 -48.81 37.05
CA THR A 159 27.00 -48.66 38.52
C THR A 159 28.47 -48.61 39.04
N PRO A 160 28.77 -48.27 40.32
CA PRO A 160 27.91 -47.93 41.49
C PRO A 160 28.20 -46.57 42.19
N ALA A 161 27.45 -46.24 43.25
CA ALA A 161 27.59 -45.04 44.12
C ALA A 161 28.34 -45.37 45.45
N THR A 162 28.41 -44.61 46.57
CA THR A 162 27.63 -43.52 47.24
C THR A 162 28.53 -42.95 48.40
N PRO A 163 28.15 -42.11 49.41
CA PRO A 163 26.98 -41.22 49.65
C PRO A 163 27.28 -39.80 50.26
N THR A 164 26.22 -38.99 50.46
CA THR A 164 25.98 -37.95 51.52
C THR A 164 26.92 -36.76 51.78
N ALA A 165 26.34 -35.55 51.73
CA ALA A 165 26.32 -34.55 52.83
C ALA A 165 25.17 -33.52 52.62
N THR A 166 24.70 -32.85 53.68
CA THR A 166 23.60 -31.85 53.65
C THR A 166 24.00 -30.48 54.20
N ALA A 167 23.46 -29.40 53.64
CA ALA A 167 23.53 -28.03 54.17
C ALA A 167 22.33 -27.18 53.70
N ALA A 168 22.06 -26.06 54.38
CA ALA A 168 20.83 -25.25 54.27
C ALA A 168 21.12 -23.82 53.72
N PRO A 169 20.11 -22.95 53.47
CA PRO A 169 20.26 -21.77 52.60
C PRO A 169 20.77 -20.50 53.30
N PRO A 170 21.29 -19.51 52.54
CA PRO A 170 21.74 -18.21 53.05
C PRO A 170 20.61 -17.16 53.14
N SER A 171 20.84 -16.12 53.95
CA SER A 171 20.01 -14.90 54.07
C SER A 171 20.93 -13.65 54.23
N PRO A 172 20.44 -12.40 54.04
CA PRO A 172 21.28 -11.28 53.59
C PRO A 172 21.86 -10.36 54.68
N THR A 173 22.86 -9.55 54.30
CA THR A 173 23.58 -8.57 55.13
C THR A 173 23.84 -7.23 54.36
N PRO A 174 24.20 -6.10 55.05
CA PRO A 174 23.64 -4.76 54.73
C PRO A 174 24.62 -3.75 54.05
N PRO A 175 24.21 -2.48 53.76
CA PRO A 175 24.89 -1.59 52.80
C PRO A 175 25.82 -0.51 53.43
N PHE A 176 26.48 0.27 52.58
CA PHE A 176 27.37 1.39 52.94
C PHE A 176 27.08 2.71 52.20
N ARG A 177 27.44 3.84 52.84
CA ARG A 177 27.62 5.19 52.22
C ARG A 177 28.96 5.21 51.45
N GLY A 178 29.24 6.08 50.49
CA GLY A 178 28.52 7.27 49.97
C GLY A 178 29.35 8.56 50.14
N ILE A 179 29.70 9.23 49.02
CA ILE A 179 30.42 10.53 48.93
C ILE A 179 30.06 11.18 47.56
N ALA A 180 30.18 12.51 47.45
CA ALA A 180 29.95 13.29 46.23
C ALA A 180 31.17 14.16 45.87
N PRO A 181 31.17 14.80 44.69
CA PRO A 181 31.64 16.19 44.61
C PRO A 181 30.57 17.13 44.03
N ALA A 182 30.80 18.44 44.15
CA ALA A 182 29.89 19.49 43.70
C ALA A 182 30.53 20.38 42.63
N GLY A 183 29.70 20.95 41.75
CA GLY A 183 30.04 22.01 40.79
C GLY A 183 28.77 22.81 40.48
N ALA A 184 28.83 24.14 40.54
CA ALA A 184 27.65 24.99 40.58
C ALA A 184 27.58 25.96 39.38
N LEU A 185 26.36 26.25 38.94
CA LEU A 185 26.02 27.57 38.40
C LEU A 185 24.63 28.00 38.92
N ARG A 186 24.26 29.27 38.68
CA ARG A 186 23.26 29.99 39.49
C ARG A 186 21.88 30.08 38.84
N THR A 187 20.84 29.91 39.65
CA THR A 187 19.51 30.49 39.42
C THR A 187 19.49 32.00 39.73
N LEU A 188 18.50 32.69 39.17
CA LEU A 188 18.05 34.03 39.59
C LEU A 188 16.55 33.98 39.92
N ASP A 189 16.07 35.01 40.62
CA ASP A 189 14.93 34.89 41.51
C ASP A 189 13.52 35.13 40.93
N HIS A 190 12.58 34.67 41.75
CA HIS A 190 11.13 34.92 41.86
C HIS A 190 10.69 36.39 41.62
N PRO A 191 9.38 36.66 41.30
CA PRO A 191 8.27 36.28 42.18
C PRO A 191 6.93 35.85 41.56
N SER A 192 6.10 35.26 42.42
CA SER A 192 4.75 34.78 42.13
C SER A 192 3.69 35.89 42.13
N GLY A 193 2.77 35.86 41.16
CA GLY A 193 1.51 36.62 41.19
C GLY A 193 0.31 35.67 41.40
N ARG A 194 -0.41 35.81 42.53
CA ARG A 194 -1.54 34.91 42.88
C ARG A 194 -2.84 35.70 43.05
N LEU A 195 -3.74 35.63 42.07
CA LEU A 195 -5.11 36.12 42.21
C LEU A 195 -6.14 35.05 41.79
N LYS A 196 -7.27 35.04 42.50
CA LYS A 196 -8.46 34.24 42.15
C LYS A 196 -9.34 35.07 41.21
N GLY A 197 -9.93 34.44 40.20
CA GLY A 197 -10.99 35.02 39.38
C GLY A 197 -11.87 33.92 38.80
N VAL A 198 -13.03 33.68 39.41
CA VAL A 198 -14.06 32.80 38.85
C VAL A 198 -15.03 33.68 38.08
N PHE A 199 -15.20 33.46 36.78
CA PHE A 199 -16.33 33.99 36.03
C PHE A 199 -16.65 33.12 34.81
N THR A 200 -17.85 32.56 34.78
CA THR A 200 -18.54 32.07 33.58
C THR A 200 -19.75 32.96 33.32
N PRO A 201 -20.02 33.31 32.05
CA PRO A 201 -21.40 33.20 31.55
C PRO A 201 -21.43 32.87 30.03
N PRO A 202 -22.61 32.69 29.40
CA PRO A 202 -23.59 31.68 29.76
C PRO A 202 -24.07 30.87 28.54
N ILE A 203 -24.75 29.75 28.78
CA ILE A 203 -25.58 29.11 27.74
C ILE A 203 -26.89 29.91 27.62
N SER A 204 -27.35 30.15 26.39
CA SER A 204 -28.71 30.64 26.11
C SER A 204 -29.35 29.78 25.04
N ALA A 205 -30.50 29.20 25.36
CA ALA A 205 -31.33 28.45 24.42
C ALA A 205 -32.56 29.28 24.06
N TYR A 206 -32.85 29.41 22.76
CA TYR A 206 -34.15 29.85 22.26
C TYR A 206 -34.58 28.97 21.10
N ASP A 207 -35.78 28.42 21.22
CA ASP A 207 -36.51 27.69 20.18
C ASP A 207 -37.41 28.68 19.42
N GLY A 208 -37.74 28.40 18.16
CA GLY A 208 -38.60 29.27 17.35
C GLY A 208 -38.47 29.10 15.83
N HIS A 209 -39.45 28.41 15.23
CA HIS A 209 -39.72 28.50 13.78
C HIS A 209 -40.16 29.91 13.37
N CYS A 210 -39.83 30.34 12.13
CA CYS A 210 -40.86 30.88 11.22
C CYS A 210 -40.43 30.94 9.73
N ARG A 211 -41.41 31.02 8.82
CA ARG A 211 -41.27 31.21 7.35
C ARG A 211 -41.63 32.64 6.92
N SER A 212 -40.89 33.24 6.00
CA SER A 212 -41.30 34.14 4.87
C SER A 212 -40.01 34.62 4.17
N VAL A 213 -39.78 34.63 2.84
CA VAL A 213 -40.58 34.84 1.62
C VAL A 213 -40.85 36.33 1.29
N VAL A 214 -40.58 36.69 0.02
CA VAL A 214 -40.78 37.97 -0.73
C VAL A 214 -40.04 39.25 -0.25
N PRO A 215 -39.79 40.26 -1.14
CA PRO A 215 -40.12 40.35 -2.58
C PRO A 215 -38.93 40.64 -3.54
N VAL A 216 -39.14 40.36 -4.82
CA VAL A 216 -38.43 41.01 -5.95
C VAL A 216 -39.37 42.06 -6.56
N ALA A 217 -38.84 43.22 -6.93
CA ALA A 217 -39.52 44.24 -7.74
C ALA A 217 -38.52 44.90 -8.70
N GLY A 218 -38.96 45.30 -9.90
CA GLY A 218 -38.08 45.87 -10.92
C GLY A 218 -38.83 46.61 -12.02
N VAL A 219 -38.10 47.35 -12.86
CA VAL A 219 -38.65 48.12 -14.00
C VAL A 219 -37.74 48.01 -15.23
N SER A 220 -38.39 47.88 -16.40
CA SER A 220 -37.87 47.81 -17.78
C SER A 220 -36.94 48.97 -18.20
N ARG A 221 -36.26 49.01 -19.38
CA ARG A 221 -36.60 48.60 -20.78
C ARG A 221 -35.28 48.62 -21.62
N ALA A 222 -35.10 48.10 -22.85
CA ALA A 222 -35.98 47.53 -23.90
C ALA A 222 -35.58 46.05 -24.25
N GLY A 223 -35.38 45.51 -25.47
CA GLY A 223 -35.42 45.91 -26.90
C GLY A 223 -34.14 45.40 -27.63
N GLU A 224 -34.13 44.59 -28.70
CA GLU A 224 -35.18 44.15 -29.67
C GLU A 224 -35.30 42.61 -29.85
N LYS A 225 -35.89 42.12 -30.96
CA LYS A 225 -36.34 40.73 -31.21
C LYS A 225 -35.62 40.07 -32.41
N VAL A 226 -35.50 38.73 -32.39
CA VAL A 226 -35.87 37.75 -33.44
C VAL A 226 -35.99 36.40 -32.71
N ALA A 227 -37.19 35.92 -32.35
CA ALA A 227 -38.17 35.12 -33.13
C ALA A 227 -38.01 33.59 -32.90
N ASP A 228 -39.13 32.88 -32.86
CA ASP A 228 -39.30 31.54 -32.28
C ASP A 228 -40.06 30.61 -33.24
N SER A 229 -39.72 29.32 -33.26
CA SER A 229 -40.55 28.25 -33.83
C SER A 229 -40.02 26.84 -33.49
N SER A 230 -40.61 26.20 -32.49
CA SER A 230 -40.61 24.73 -32.35
C SER A 230 -41.83 24.12 -33.07
N PRO A 231 -41.72 22.90 -33.64
CA PRO A 231 -42.87 22.01 -33.77
C PRO A 231 -42.63 20.61 -33.16
N LEU A 232 -43.72 20.00 -32.70
CA LEU A 232 -43.74 18.69 -32.04
C LEU A 232 -44.11 17.53 -32.98
N ILE A 233 -43.52 16.36 -32.71
CA ILE A 233 -44.00 14.99 -33.01
C ILE A 233 -44.09 14.59 -34.49
N GLY A 234 -43.30 13.57 -34.85
CA GLY A 234 -43.45 12.75 -36.05
C GLY A 234 -42.64 11.45 -35.90
N SER A 235 -43.23 10.29 -36.17
CA SER A 235 -42.62 8.98 -35.90
C SER A 235 -41.89 8.39 -37.10
N SER A 236 -40.70 7.84 -36.88
CA SER A 236 -40.25 6.64 -37.59
C SER A 236 -39.23 5.86 -36.76
N THR A 237 -39.28 4.54 -36.83
CA THR A 237 -38.15 3.66 -36.51
C THR A 237 -37.20 3.63 -37.70
N ASP A 238 -35.91 3.82 -37.47
CA ASP A 238 -34.86 3.12 -38.24
C ASP A 238 -33.58 2.98 -37.39
N SER A 239 -32.57 2.29 -37.92
CA SER A 239 -31.68 1.43 -37.14
C SER A 239 -30.20 1.74 -37.32
N GLY A 240 -29.53 2.10 -36.23
CA GLY A 240 -28.07 1.99 -36.06
C GLY A 240 -27.21 3.14 -36.58
N ASN A 241 -26.51 3.81 -35.65
CA ASN A 241 -25.05 4.03 -35.73
C ASN A 241 -24.49 4.75 -34.48
N ASP A 242 -24.71 4.19 -33.28
CA ASP A 242 -24.15 4.70 -32.00
C ASP A 242 -22.61 4.53 -31.86
N LYS A 243 -21.90 4.36 -32.98
CA LYS A 243 -20.43 4.22 -33.06
C LYS A 243 -19.73 5.40 -33.75
N GLN A 244 -20.43 6.51 -33.99
CA GLN A 244 -19.85 7.70 -34.64
C GLN A 244 -20.05 9.01 -33.86
N LEU A 245 -20.44 8.93 -32.58
CA LEU A 245 -20.67 10.07 -31.69
C LEU A 245 -19.75 10.06 -30.45
N MET A 246 -18.56 9.44 -30.54
CA MET A 246 -17.51 9.47 -29.51
C MET A 246 -16.20 10.10 -30.01
N ASP A 247 -15.91 10.07 -31.31
CA ASP A 247 -14.72 10.70 -31.91
C ASP A 247 -14.79 12.24 -32.02
N LEU A 248 -15.74 12.88 -31.32
CA LEU A 248 -16.02 14.32 -31.40
C LEU A 248 -15.97 15.05 -30.04
N ILE A 249 -15.38 14.44 -29.01
CA ILE A 249 -14.80 15.20 -27.90
C ILE A 249 -13.41 15.65 -28.35
N PRO A 250 -13.13 16.96 -28.52
CA PRO A 250 -11.78 17.41 -28.77
C PRO A 250 -10.91 17.03 -27.56
N ARG A 251 -9.82 16.28 -27.77
CA ARG A 251 -8.75 16.21 -26.77
C ARG A 251 -8.36 17.65 -26.43
N MET A 252 -8.48 18.02 -25.15
CA MET A 252 -8.09 19.34 -24.68
C MET A 252 -6.65 19.61 -25.13
N PRO A 253 -6.36 20.81 -25.69
CA PRO A 253 -5.00 21.12 -26.11
C PRO A 253 -4.08 21.03 -24.89
N GLU A 254 -3.06 20.20 -25.01
CA GLU A 254 -2.16 19.84 -23.91
C GLU A 254 -1.55 21.10 -23.29
N ARG A 255 -1.66 21.23 -21.96
CA ARG A 255 -1.26 22.42 -21.23
C ARG A 255 0.24 22.67 -21.42
N ASP A 256 0.58 23.88 -21.87
CA ASP A 256 1.96 24.35 -21.84
C ASP A 256 2.36 24.67 -20.40
N PHE A 257 3.53 24.18 -20.00
CA PHE A 257 4.15 24.42 -18.70
C PHE A 257 5.39 25.31 -18.80
N ALA A 258 5.75 25.80 -19.99
CA ALA A 258 6.85 26.73 -20.20
C ALA A 258 6.70 27.99 -19.33
N GLY A 259 7.74 28.31 -18.55
CA GLY A 259 7.76 29.46 -17.64
C GLY A 259 6.97 29.28 -16.34
N SER A 260 6.43 28.08 -16.07
CA SER A 260 5.89 27.74 -14.74
C SER A 260 7.03 27.50 -13.72
N PRO A 261 6.75 27.48 -12.39
CA PRO A 261 7.78 27.25 -11.37
C PRO A 261 8.55 25.94 -11.58
N TYR A 262 9.83 25.94 -11.22
CA TYR A 262 10.70 24.77 -11.28
C TYR A 262 10.38 23.80 -10.13
N VAL A 263 9.94 22.59 -10.45
CA VAL A 263 9.75 21.50 -9.48
C VAL A 263 10.81 20.43 -9.75
N PRO A 264 11.76 20.19 -8.82
CA PRO A 264 12.82 19.21 -9.02
C PRO A 264 12.24 17.78 -9.04
N VAL A 265 12.77 16.95 -9.94
CA VAL A 265 12.33 15.56 -10.13
C VAL A 265 13.42 14.61 -9.66
N TYR A 266 13.04 13.75 -8.72
CA TYR A 266 13.85 12.66 -8.19
C TYR A 266 13.32 11.33 -8.74
N VAL A 267 14.16 10.29 -8.73
CA VAL A 267 13.74 8.92 -9.06
C VAL A 267 14.08 7.99 -7.91
N MET A 268 13.12 7.21 -7.43
CA MET A 268 13.39 6.24 -6.35
C MET A 268 14.16 5.04 -6.89
N LEU A 269 15.20 4.59 -6.18
CA LEU A 269 16.04 3.44 -6.55
C LEU A 269 15.33 2.10 -6.28
N PRO A 270 15.77 0.97 -6.88
CA PRO A 270 15.23 -0.37 -6.59
C PRO A 270 15.26 -0.71 -5.09
N LEU A 271 14.22 -1.36 -4.56
CA LEU A 271 14.08 -1.71 -3.13
C LEU A 271 15.31 -2.42 -2.55
N GLY A 272 15.83 -3.41 -3.30
CA GLY A 272 17.01 -4.19 -2.96
C GLY A 272 18.31 -3.69 -3.59
N VAL A 273 18.44 -2.39 -3.89
CA VAL A 273 19.70 -1.81 -4.39
C VAL A 273 20.88 -2.06 -3.44
N VAL A 274 20.61 -2.09 -2.13
CA VAL A 274 21.50 -2.68 -1.12
C VAL A 274 20.88 -3.99 -0.65
N ASN A 275 21.68 -5.07 -0.67
CA ASN A 275 21.22 -6.41 -0.27
C ASN A 275 21.24 -6.62 1.26
N THR A 276 20.69 -7.74 1.72
CA THR A 276 20.59 -8.11 3.15
C THR A 276 21.94 -8.28 3.88
N TYR A 277 23.07 -8.27 3.17
CA TYR A 277 24.42 -8.28 3.75
C TYR A 277 25.04 -6.87 3.85
N CYS A 278 24.26 -5.83 3.52
CA CYS A 278 24.69 -4.45 3.30
C CYS A 278 25.77 -4.31 2.21
N GLU A 279 25.52 -4.92 1.06
CA GLU A 279 26.34 -4.77 -0.14
C GLU A 279 25.53 -4.21 -1.31
N LEU A 280 26.13 -3.31 -2.08
CA LEU A 280 25.51 -2.69 -3.25
C LEU A 280 25.41 -3.69 -4.41
N VAL A 281 24.21 -3.86 -4.93
CA VAL A 281 23.91 -4.75 -6.07
C VAL A 281 24.21 -4.02 -7.38
N ASP A 282 24.97 -4.67 -8.27
CA ASP A 282 25.31 -4.22 -9.63
C ASP A 282 25.69 -2.72 -9.75
N PRO A 283 26.80 -2.30 -9.11
CA PRO A 283 27.20 -0.88 -9.04
C PRO A 283 27.52 -0.27 -10.40
N ASP A 284 28.02 -1.07 -11.36
CA ASP A 284 28.37 -0.59 -12.69
C ASP A 284 27.11 -0.27 -13.52
N SER A 285 26.14 -1.20 -13.57
CA SER A 285 24.85 -0.97 -14.23
C SER A 285 24.08 0.18 -13.59
N LEU A 286 24.07 0.26 -12.25
CA LEU A 286 23.46 1.37 -11.53
C LEU A 286 24.13 2.71 -11.89
N MET A 287 25.45 2.76 -11.92
CA MET A 287 26.19 3.96 -12.32
C MET A 287 25.86 4.40 -13.76
N GLU A 288 25.66 3.46 -14.71
CA GLU A 288 25.21 3.79 -16.06
C GLU A 288 23.76 4.31 -16.09
N GLN A 289 22.85 3.69 -15.33
CA GLN A 289 21.46 4.15 -15.20
C GLN A 289 21.38 5.55 -14.60
N LEU A 290 22.16 5.84 -13.55
CA LEU A 290 22.25 7.16 -12.91
C LEU A 290 22.80 8.23 -13.87
N LYS A 291 23.83 7.89 -14.68
CA LYS A 291 24.31 8.78 -15.76
C LYS A 291 23.22 9.04 -16.81
N LYS A 292 22.41 8.03 -17.16
CA LYS A 292 21.29 8.18 -18.10
C LYS A 292 20.22 9.12 -17.53
N LEU A 293 19.82 8.94 -16.27
CA LEU A 293 18.90 9.86 -15.56
C LEU A 293 19.45 11.30 -15.53
N LYS A 294 20.72 11.48 -15.16
CA LYS A 294 21.34 12.82 -15.14
C LYS A 294 21.35 13.48 -16.53
N SER A 295 21.53 12.70 -17.59
CA SER A 295 21.57 13.22 -18.97
C SER A 295 20.23 13.76 -19.48
N ILE A 296 19.10 13.29 -18.93
CA ILE A 296 17.74 13.77 -19.24
C ILE A 296 17.24 14.84 -18.26
N GLY A 297 18.11 15.36 -17.39
CA GLY A 297 17.84 16.49 -16.51
C GLY A 297 17.55 16.15 -15.04
N VAL A 298 17.31 14.88 -14.68
CA VAL A 298 16.91 14.46 -13.32
C VAL A 298 17.79 15.07 -12.23
N ASP A 299 17.16 15.66 -11.22
CA ASP A 299 17.81 16.38 -10.13
C ASP A 299 18.60 15.44 -9.22
N GLY A 300 17.94 14.35 -8.81
CA GLY A 300 18.45 13.41 -7.82
C GLY A 300 17.75 12.05 -7.81
N VAL A 301 18.03 11.28 -6.76
CA VAL A 301 17.40 9.99 -6.51
C VAL A 301 17.00 9.85 -5.04
N MET A 302 16.02 8.98 -4.78
CA MET A 302 15.59 8.61 -3.42
C MET A 302 15.98 7.17 -3.11
N VAL A 303 16.48 6.89 -1.90
CA VAL A 303 16.81 5.54 -1.44
C VAL A 303 16.36 5.27 -0.01
N GLU A 304 16.03 4.02 0.27
CA GLU A 304 15.64 3.54 1.60
C GLU A 304 16.82 2.98 2.37
N CYS A 305 17.11 3.57 3.53
CA CYS A 305 18.07 3.03 4.50
C CYS A 305 17.35 2.07 5.45
N TRP A 306 17.32 0.80 5.05
CA TRP A 306 16.62 -0.27 5.74
C TRP A 306 17.23 -0.55 7.12
N TRP A 307 16.44 -0.30 8.18
CA TRP A 307 16.84 -0.60 9.55
C TRP A 307 17.23 -2.08 9.73
N GLY A 308 16.48 -2.98 9.08
CA GLY A 308 16.71 -4.42 9.05
C GLY A 308 18.02 -4.89 8.40
N ILE A 309 18.65 -4.07 7.55
CA ILE A 309 19.96 -4.36 6.94
C ILE A 309 21.07 -3.77 7.81
N VAL A 310 20.90 -2.55 8.28
CA VAL A 310 21.97 -1.77 8.90
C VAL A 310 22.21 -2.16 10.36
N GLU A 311 21.16 -2.40 11.16
CA GLU A 311 21.27 -2.84 12.57
C GLU A 311 20.84 -4.32 12.72
N ALA A 312 21.04 -5.13 11.67
CA ALA A 312 20.39 -6.41 11.44
C ALA A 312 20.44 -7.42 12.62
N HIS A 313 21.62 -7.65 13.19
CA HIS A 313 21.84 -8.76 14.12
C HIS A 313 22.07 -8.35 15.58
N ILE A 314 22.69 -7.19 15.84
CA ILE A 314 23.11 -6.78 17.19
C ILE A 314 22.75 -5.30 17.41
N PRO A 315 22.04 -4.96 18.50
CA PRO A 315 21.79 -3.57 18.88
C PRO A 315 23.04 -2.70 18.88
N GLN A 316 22.93 -1.51 18.30
CA GLN A 316 23.98 -0.48 18.18
C GLN A 316 25.22 -0.91 17.37
N GLN A 317 25.14 -1.99 16.58
CA GLN A 317 26.14 -2.33 15.57
C GLN A 317 25.59 -2.01 14.18
N TYR A 318 25.90 -0.80 13.70
CA TYR A 318 25.44 -0.28 12.42
C TYR A 318 26.44 -0.62 11.32
N ASN A 319 25.97 -1.26 10.24
CA ASN A 319 26.74 -1.49 9.02
C ASN A 319 26.20 -0.62 7.89
N TRP A 320 26.99 0.39 7.50
CA TRP A 320 26.64 1.35 6.45
C TRP A 320 27.36 1.13 5.12
N LYS A 321 28.22 0.09 5.01
CA LYS A 321 29.14 -0.17 3.89
C LYS A 321 28.48 -0.07 2.50
N GLY A 322 27.34 -0.73 2.31
CA GLY A 322 26.62 -0.72 1.03
C GLY A 322 26.06 0.66 0.66
N TYR A 323 25.55 1.38 1.66
CA TYR A 323 25.05 2.75 1.49
C TYR A 323 26.18 3.75 1.22
N MET A 324 27.33 3.62 1.87
CA MET A 324 28.53 4.42 1.60
C MET A 324 29.00 4.28 0.15
N HIS A 325 29.06 3.06 -0.38
CA HIS A 325 29.41 2.83 -1.79
C HIS A 325 28.36 3.45 -2.74
N LEU A 326 27.07 3.31 -2.42
CA LEU A 326 25.98 3.88 -3.21
C LEU A 326 26.01 5.41 -3.23
N PHE A 327 26.17 6.05 -2.07
CA PHE A 327 26.14 7.51 -1.95
C PHE A 327 27.31 8.14 -2.67
N GLN A 328 28.49 7.49 -2.67
CA GLN A 328 29.63 7.91 -3.47
C GLN A 328 29.33 7.89 -4.98
N ILE A 329 28.63 6.88 -5.50
CA ILE A 329 28.20 6.84 -6.91
C ILE A 329 27.18 7.96 -7.22
N VAL A 330 26.26 8.26 -6.31
CA VAL A 330 25.30 9.36 -6.47
C VAL A 330 26.01 10.73 -6.50
N ARG A 331 26.99 10.94 -5.60
CA ARG A 331 27.89 12.10 -5.59
C ARG A 331 28.67 12.23 -6.91
N ASP A 332 29.33 11.16 -7.35
CA ASP A 332 30.16 11.15 -8.57
C ASP A 332 29.34 11.36 -9.85
N THR A 333 28.08 10.91 -9.87
CA THR A 333 27.12 11.18 -10.96
C THR A 333 26.43 12.56 -10.85
N LYS A 334 26.72 13.34 -9.79
CA LYS A 334 26.22 14.70 -9.56
C LYS A 334 24.69 14.79 -9.48
N LEU A 335 24.10 13.75 -8.91
CA LEU A 335 22.69 13.69 -8.52
C LEU A 335 22.57 14.13 -7.06
N LYS A 336 21.43 14.75 -6.70
CA LYS A 336 21.05 14.92 -5.29
C LYS A 336 20.48 13.62 -4.72
N LEU A 337 20.44 13.53 -3.39
CA LEU A 337 20.06 12.33 -2.68
C LEU A 337 19.01 12.65 -1.59
N GLN A 338 17.82 12.08 -1.74
CA GLN A 338 16.84 11.95 -0.66
C GLN A 338 17.03 10.59 0.01
N VAL A 339 16.95 10.52 1.34
CA VAL A 339 17.14 9.25 2.07
C VAL A 339 15.99 8.99 3.04
N VAL A 340 15.36 7.82 2.93
CA VAL A 340 14.29 7.38 3.84
C VAL A 340 14.90 6.61 5.01
N MET A 341 14.57 7.00 6.24
CA MET A 341 14.87 6.23 7.46
C MET A 341 13.83 5.10 7.59
N SER A 342 14.04 3.99 6.88
CA SER A 342 13.05 2.91 6.75
C SER A 342 13.06 1.97 7.96
N PHE A 343 12.37 2.39 9.02
CA PHE A 343 12.12 1.63 10.27
C PHE A 343 11.03 0.54 10.14
N HIS A 344 10.85 -0.03 8.95
CA HIS A 344 9.75 -0.92 8.60
C HIS A 344 10.20 -2.09 7.71
N GLU A 345 9.34 -3.10 7.56
CA GLU A 345 9.52 -4.24 6.66
C GLU A 345 9.30 -3.86 5.19
N CYS A 346 10.28 -4.14 4.33
CA CYS A 346 10.06 -4.20 2.88
C CYS A 346 9.34 -5.51 2.54
N GLY A 347 8.28 -5.45 1.74
CA GLY A 347 7.52 -6.62 1.31
C GLY A 347 6.12 -6.71 1.92
N GLY A 348 5.12 -6.87 1.06
CA GLY A 348 3.71 -7.03 1.46
C GLY A 348 2.72 -6.30 0.54
N LYS A 349 3.20 -5.34 -0.25
CA LYS A 349 2.44 -4.68 -1.33
C LYS A 349 2.55 -5.43 -2.65
N VAL A 350 1.67 -5.07 -3.58
CA VAL A 350 1.82 -5.38 -5.01
C VAL A 350 2.96 -4.52 -5.56
N GLY A 351 4.00 -5.15 -6.10
CA GLY A 351 5.19 -4.47 -6.64
C GLY A 351 6.47 -4.59 -5.79
N ASP A 352 6.40 -5.22 -4.61
CA ASP A 352 7.60 -5.49 -3.80
C ASP A 352 8.33 -6.74 -4.29
N ASP A 353 9.38 -6.58 -5.11
CA ASP A 353 10.23 -7.69 -5.60
C ASP A 353 11.18 -8.26 -4.52
N VAL A 354 11.25 -7.63 -3.34
CA VAL A 354 12.24 -7.92 -2.28
C VAL A 354 11.57 -7.94 -0.90
N CYS A 355 11.97 -8.88 -0.05
CA CYS A 355 11.56 -8.95 1.36
C CYS A 355 12.75 -8.58 2.27
N ILE A 356 12.58 -7.57 3.11
CA ILE A 356 13.59 -7.07 4.06
C ILE A 356 12.89 -6.85 5.40
N PRO A 357 12.97 -7.80 6.36
CA PRO A 357 12.28 -7.69 7.63
C PRO A 357 12.91 -6.64 8.55
N LEU A 358 12.21 -6.29 9.64
CA LEU A 358 12.82 -5.64 10.80
C LEU A 358 14.03 -6.46 11.32
N PRO A 359 14.98 -5.85 12.06
CA PRO A 359 16.17 -6.55 12.54
C PRO A 359 15.86 -7.86 13.28
N GLN A 360 16.73 -8.85 13.11
CA GLN A 360 16.57 -10.20 13.68
C GLN A 360 16.38 -10.15 15.20
N TRP A 361 17.12 -9.28 15.90
CA TRP A 361 17.01 -9.11 17.35
C TRP A 361 15.66 -8.52 17.78
N VAL A 362 14.99 -7.74 16.91
CA VAL A 362 13.62 -7.25 17.13
C VAL A 362 12.61 -8.37 16.93
N ALA A 363 12.77 -9.17 15.87
CA ALA A 363 11.94 -10.36 15.62
C ALA A 363 12.09 -11.43 16.72
N GLU A 364 13.25 -11.52 17.37
CA GLU A 364 13.49 -12.35 18.57
C GLU A 364 12.71 -11.85 19.79
N ILE A 365 12.65 -10.54 20.02
CA ILE A 365 11.80 -9.97 21.06
C ILE A 365 10.33 -10.20 20.70
N GLY A 366 9.91 -9.95 19.46
CA GLY A 366 8.53 -10.12 18.98
C GLY A 366 7.99 -11.54 19.16
N ARG A 367 8.84 -12.56 18.98
CA ARG A 367 8.51 -13.97 19.28
C ARG A 367 8.26 -14.26 20.77
N SER A 368 8.81 -13.47 21.69
CA SER A 368 8.59 -13.61 23.14
C SER A 368 7.56 -12.64 23.71
N ASN A 369 7.36 -11.49 23.06
CA ASN A 369 6.35 -10.49 23.38
C ASN A 369 5.74 -9.90 22.09
N PRO A 370 4.69 -10.51 21.54
CA PRO A 370 4.04 -10.03 20.31
C PRO A 370 3.48 -8.59 20.40
N ASN A 371 3.21 -8.11 21.62
CA ASN A 371 2.70 -6.76 21.89
C ASN A 371 3.68 -5.62 21.53
N ILE A 372 4.90 -5.90 21.06
CA ILE A 372 5.74 -4.86 20.45
C ILE A 372 5.22 -4.42 19.07
N TYR A 373 4.30 -5.18 18.49
CA TYR A 373 3.70 -4.97 17.18
C TYR A 373 2.26 -4.50 17.27
N PHE A 374 1.80 -3.78 16.25
CA PHE A 374 0.39 -3.45 16.09
C PHE A 374 -0.47 -4.72 16.04
N THR A 375 -1.65 -4.68 16.67
CA THR A 375 -2.51 -5.86 16.83
C THR A 375 -3.96 -5.52 16.50
N ASP A 376 -4.63 -6.38 15.74
CA ASP A 376 -6.02 -6.23 15.32
C ASP A 376 -7.05 -6.81 16.31
N SER A 377 -8.34 -6.74 15.95
CA SER A 377 -9.44 -7.14 16.84
C SER A 377 -9.49 -8.63 17.17
N GLU A 378 -8.88 -9.48 16.34
CA GLU A 378 -8.76 -10.93 16.55
C GLU A 378 -7.44 -11.33 17.25
N GLY A 379 -6.55 -10.37 17.51
CA GLY A 379 -5.25 -10.62 18.14
C GLY A 379 -4.12 -10.94 17.15
N ARG A 380 -4.32 -10.75 15.84
CA ARG A 380 -3.25 -10.92 14.84
C ARG A 380 -2.29 -9.74 14.95
N CYS A 381 -1.02 -10.03 15.18
CA CYS A 381 0.05 -9.04 15.30
C CYS A 381 0.70 -8.81 13.93
N ASN A 382 0.87 -7.56 13.50
CA ASN A 382 1.56 -7.25 12.25
C ASN A 382 3.03 -6.82 12.50
N PRO A 383 4.03 -7.63 12.10
CA PRO A 383 5.44 -7.32 12.32
C PRO A 383 6.05 -6.29 11.35
N GLU A 384 5.25 -5.68 10.46
CA GLU A 384 5.73 -4.65 9.50
C GLU A 384 6.46 -3.47 10.17
N CYS A 385 6.06 -3.09 11.39
CA CYS A 385 6.66 -2.01 12.17
C CYS A 385 6.31 -2.17 13.66
N LEU A 386 7.01 -1.45 14.55
CA LEU A 386 6.71 -1.45 15.98
C LEU A 386 5.42 -0.65 16.27
N SER A 387 4.62 -1.12 17.22
CA SER A 387 3.49 -0.35 17.75
C SER A 387 4.00 0.91 18.45
N TRP A 388 3.38 2.05 18.17
CA TRP A 388 3.63 3.31 18.90
C TRP A 388 3.37 3.20 20.42
N GLY A 389 2.67 2.14 20.85
CA GLY A 389 2.57 1.77 22.26
C GLY A 389 3.93 1.50 22.96
N VAL A 390 4.99 1.14 22.22
CA VAL A 390 6.33 0.88 22.78
C VAL A 390 7.33 2.04 22.62
N ASP A 391 6.91 3.19 22.09
CA ASP A 391 7.72 4.41 21.94
C ASP A 391 8.51 4.78 23.21
N LYS A 392 7.85 4.64 24.36
CA LYS A 392 8.32 5.11 25.67
C LYS A 392 8.52 3.96 26.68
N GLU A 393 8.48 2.71 26.23
CA GLU A 393 8.56 1.49 27.04
C GLU A 393 9.89 0.75 26.80
N ARG A 394 10.60 0.36 27.88
CA ARG A 394 11.96 -0.23 27.79
C ARG A 394 11.98 -1.72 27.45
N VAL A 395 11.28 -2.10 26.38
CA VAL A 395 11.11 -3.50 25.94
C VAL A 395 12.12 -3.95 24.88
N LEU A 396 12.88 -3.03 24.28
CA LEU A 396 13.85 -3.32 23.22
C LEU A 396 15.26 -3.52 23.80
N LEU A 397 15.44 -4.65 24.51
CA LEU A 397 16.67 -4.99 25.25
C LEU A 397 17.15 -3.86 26.18
N GLY A 398 16.19 -3.19 26.85
CA GLY A 398 16.43 -2.06 27.76
C GLY A 398 16.28 -0.68 27.11
N ARG A 399 16.27 -0.57 25.77
CA ARG A 399 15.90 0.66 25.04
C ARG A 399 14.39 0.78 24.84
N THR A 400 13.90 1.99 24.59
CA THR A 400 12.57 2.25 24.01
C THR A 400 12.66 2.40 22.48
N ALA A 401 11.54 2.36 21.76
CA ALA A 401 11.58 2.53 20.29
C ALA A 401 12.10 3.92 19.87
N LEU A 402 11.73 4.98 20.60
CA LEU A 402 12.27 6.33 20.35
C LEU A 402 13.80 6.42 20.51
N GLU A 403 14.38 5.71 21.48
CA GLU A 403 15.84 5.65 21.65
C GLU A 403 16.51 4.89 20.50
N VAL A 404 15.89 3.80 20.03
CA VAL A 404 16.36 3.03 18.87
C VAL A 404 16.38 3.89 17.60
N TYR A 405 15.27 4.58 17.29
CA TYR A 405 15.18 5.46 16.13
C TYR A 405 16.21 6.60 16.20
N PHE A 406 16.39 7.22 17.38
CA PHE A 406 17.37 8.29 17.55
C PHE A 406 18.82 7.80 17.47
N ASP A 407 19.16 6.64 18.04
CA ASP A 407 20.50 6.05 17.90
C ASP A 407 20.84 5.77 16.42
N PHE A 408 19.86 5.25 15.66
CA PHE A 408 19.99 4.98 14.22
C PHE A 408 20.19 6.26 13.41
N MET A 409 19.31 7.25 13.57
CA MET A 409 19.42 8.55 12.89
C MET A 409 20.73 9.28 13.23
N ARG A 410 21.17 9.21 14.49
CA ARG A 410 22.46 9.75 14.93
C ARG A 410 23.64 8.99 14.28
N SER A 411 23.57 7.66 14.15
CA SER A 411 24.62 6.91 13.45
C SER A 411 24.67 7.27 11.96
N PHE A 412 23.51 7.42 11.30
CA PHE A 412 23.45 7.88 9.91
C PHE A 412 24.08 9.27 9.75
N ARG A 413 23.70 10.23 10.62
CA ARG A 413 24.26 11.59 10.60
C ARG A 413 25.77 11.59 10.73
N VAL A 414 26.35 10.77 11.61
CA VAL A 414 27.79 10.71 11.86
C VAL A 414 28.55 10.02 10.74
N GLU A 415 28.01 8.93 10.18
CA GLU A 415 28.66 8.18 9.10
C GLU A 415 28.73 9.01 7.80
N PHE A 416 27.67 9.77 7.48
CA PHE A 416 27.52 10.47 6.20
C PHE A 416 27.73 11.98 6.28
N ASP A 417 28.44 12.48 7.30
CA ASP A 417 28.65 13.92 7.57
C ASP A 417 29.08 14.71 6.33
N GLU A 418 30.08 14.21 5.61
CA GLU A 418 30.59 14.81 4.37
C GLU A 418 29.56 14.92 3.22
N PHE A 419 28.54 14.05 3.18
CA PHE A 419 27.44 14.12 2.20
C PHE A 419 26.35 15.14 2.59
N PHE A 420 26.30 15.55 3.86
CA PHE A 420 25.53 16.71 4.30
C PHE A 420 26.33 18.01 4.06
N GLU A 421 27.64 18.03 4.35
CA GLU A 421 28.50 19.21 4.17
C GLU A 421 28.65 19.63 2.70
N ASP A 422 28.79 18.68 1.76
CA ASP A 422 28.77 18.96 0.32
C ASP A 422 27.34 19.12 -0.27
N GLY A 423 26.33 18.85 0.56
CA GLY A 423 24.92 18.91 0.21
C GLY A 423 24.47 17.88 -0.84
N THR A 424 25.19 16.76 -1.01
CA THR A 424 24.74 15.62 -1.84
C THR A 424 23.40 15.10 -1.29
N ILE A 425 23.33 14.86 0.02
CA ILE A 425 22.08 14.64 0.74
C ILE A 425 21.35 15.98 0.83
N CYS A 426 20.15 16.06 0.26
CA CYS A 426 19.30 17.25 0.33
C CYS A 426 18.19 17.14 1.39
N GLU A 427 17.74 15.92 1.70
CA GLU A 427 16.56 15.69 2.53
C GLU A 427 16.52 14.29 3.14
N ILE A 428 16.02 14.18 4.37
CA ILE A 428 15.78 12.91 5.05
C ILE A 428 14.28 12.70 5.26
N GLU A 429 13.69 11.69 4.64
CA GLU A 429 12.33 11.26 4.97
C GLU A 429 12.36 10.36 6.22
N ILE A 430 11.47 10.63 7.17
CA ILE A 430 11.39 9.89 8.43
C ILE A 430 10.24 8.90 8.35
N GLY A 431 10.55 7.60 8.35
CA GLY A 431 9.54 6.54 8.39
C GLY A 431 8.86 6.48 9.77
N LEU A 432 7.52 6.58 9.79
CA LEU A 432 6.72 6.66 11.03
C LEU A 432 5.70 5.53 11.19
N GLY A 433 5.79 4.49 10.35
CA GLY A 433 4.84 3.39 10.33
C GLY A 433 5.11 2.40 9.20
N PRO A 434 4.12 1.58 8.82
CA PRO A 434 4.28 0.59 7.76
C PRO A 434 4.52 1.29 6.41
N TYR A 435 5.48 0.79 5.63
CA TYR A 435 5.92 1.42 4.36
C TYR A 435 6.43 2.86 4.54
N GLY A 436 6.89 3.22 5.75
CA GLY A 436 7.31 4.56 6.14
C GLY A 436 6.17 5.54 6.42
N GLU A 437 4.95 5.23 5.97
CA GLU A 437 3.76 6.07 6.04
C GLU A 437 3.30 6.30 7.49
N LEU A 438 3.03 7.55 7.88
CA LEU A 438 2.47 7.89 9.20
C LEU A 438 1.00 7.47 9.30
N ARG A 439 0.76 6.20 9.62
CA ARG A 439 -0.57 5.59 9.83
C ARG A 439 -0.48 4.25 10.56
N TYR A 440 -1.63 3.72 10.96
CA TYR A 440 -1.77 2.33 11.38
C TYR A 440 -1.74 1.34 10.18
N PRO A 441 -1.33 0.08 10.39
CA PRO A 441 -1.41 -0.98 9.37
C PRO A 441 -2.83 -1.55 9.23
N SER A 442 -3.81 -0.71 8.90
CA SER A 442 -5.25 -1.08 8.89
C SER A 442 -5.72 -1.88 7.68
N TYR A 443 -4.93 -1.97 6.61
CA TYR A 443 -5.23 -2.72 5.38
C TYR A 443 -4.12 -3.72 4.96
N PRO A 444 -3.66 -4.63 5.85
CA PRO A 444 -2.53 -5.51 5.55
C PRO A 444 -2.99 -6.71 4.72
N VAL A 445 -2.46 -6.83 3.49
CA VAL A 445 -2.74 -7.94 2.57
C VAL A 445 -2.45 -9.31 3.22
N ARG A 446 -1.43 -9.38 4.08
CA ARG A 446 -1.06 -10.58 4.85
C ARG A 446 -2.13 -11.08 5.84
N HIS A 447 -3.08 -10.24 6.29
CA HIS A 447 -4.23 -10.67 7.10
C HIS A 447 -5.50 -10.87 6.25
N GLY A 448 -5.38 -10.84 4.91
CA GLY A 448 -6.49 -11.09 4.00
C GLY A 448 -7.34 -9.87 3.64
N TRP A 449 -6.89 -8.65 3.98
CA TRP A 449 -7.50 -7.43 3.44
C TRP A 449 -7.40 -7.40 1.91
N ARG A 450 -8.45 -6.87 1.27
CA ARG A 450 -8.55 -6.65 -0.18
C ARG A 450 -9.19 -5.29 -0.42
N TYR A 451 -8.71 -4.58 -1.43
CA TYR A 451 -9.39 -3.37 -1.91
C TYR A 451 -10.82 -3.71 -2.39
N PRO A 452 -11.84 -2.89 -2.09
CA PRO A 452 -11.81 -1.62 -1.33
C PRO A 452 -12.23 -1.76 0.16
N GLY A 453 -11.85 -2.80 0.89
CA GLY A 453 -12.31 -3.02 2.28
C GLY A 453 -11.98 -1.88 3.26
N ILE A 454 -12.86 -1.64 4.25
CA ILE A 454 -12.71 -0.54 5.24
C ILE A 454 -11.49 -0.66 6.17
N GLY A 455 -10.86 -1.83 6.25
CA GLY A 455 -9.75 -2.08 7.17
C GLY A 455 -10.18 -2.33 8.62
N GLU A 456 -9.23 -2.46 9.55
CA GLU A 456 -9.49 -2.60 10.99
C GLU A 456 -8.61 -1.69 11.84
N PHE A 457 -9.15 -1.27 13.00
CA PHE A 457 -8.39 -0.55 14.02
C PHE A 457 -7.28 -1.43 14.63
N GLN A 458 -6.04 -0.96 14.65
CA GLN A 458 -4.85 -1.74 15.02
C GLN A 458 -4.35 -1.48 16.46
N CYS A 459 -5.29 -1.19 17.37
CA CYS A 459 -5.01 -0.69 18.72
C CYS A 459 -4.98 -1.75 19.83
N TYR A 460 -5.00 -3.04 19.51
CA TYR A 460 -5.33 -4.09 20.49
C TYR A 460 -4.13 -4.66 21.26
N ASP A 461 -2.91 -4.17 21.00
CA ASP A 461 -1.72 -4.56 21.77
C ASP A 461 -1.81 -4.10 23.24
N SER A 462 -1.11 -4.79 24.14
CA SER A 462 -1.23 -4.49 25.57
C SER A 462 -0.75 -3.09 25.99
N PHE A 463 -0.03 -2.33 25.17
CA PHE A 463 0.44 -0.98 25.49
C PHE A 463 -0.55 0.08 25.01
N LEU A 464 -1.04 -0.03 23.77
CA LEU A 464 -2.13 0.81 23.28
C LEU A 464 -3.43 0.61 24.08
N GLN A 465 -3.75 -0.61 24.51
CA GLN A 465 -4.88 -0.84 25.42
C GLN A 465 -4.69 -0.18 26.81
N LYS A 466 -3.45 -0.12 27.35
CA LYS A 466 -3.16 0.65 28.58
C LYS A 466 -3.33 2.16 28.34
N SER A 467 -2.90 2.68 27.18
CA SER A 467 -3.07 4.08 26.79
C SER A 467 -4.54 4.46 26.67
N LEU A 468 -5.33 3.68 25.94
CA LEU A 468 -6.78 3.85 25.78
C LEU A 468 -7.50 3.83 27.14
N LYS A 469 -7.16 2.86 28.00
CA LYS A 469 -7.71 2.81 29.36
C LYS A 469 -7.40 4.06 30.17
N LYS A 470 -6.14 4.51 30.17
CA LYS A 470 -5.72 5.75 30.85
C LYS A 470 -6.49 6.98 30.32
N ALA A 471 -6.73 7.06 29.01
CA ALA A 471 -7.51 8.13 28.41
C ALA A 471 -9.01 8.08 28.77
N ALA A 472 -9.58 6.88 28.86
CA ALA A 472 -10.98 6.66 29.28
C ALA A 472 -11.20 6.98 30.77
N ASP A 473 -10.29 6.49 31.64
CA ASP A 473 -10.28 6.76 33.08
C ASP A 473 -10.10 8.28 33.35
N ALA A 474 -9.22 8.96 32.62
CA ALA A 474 -9.01 10.40 32.73
C ALA A 474 -10.23 11.27 32.34
N ARG A 475 -11.18 10.71 31.58
CA ARG A 475 -12.46 11.36 31.25
C ARG A 475 -13.62 10.91 32.15
N GLY A 476 -13.35 10.08 33.17
CA GLY A 476 -14.38 9.53 34.06
C GLY A 476 -15.25 8.44 33.43
N HIS A 477 -14.86 7.90 32.27
CA HIS A 477 -15.64 6.97 31.48
C HIS A 477 -14.86 5.65 31.23
N SER A 478 -14.45 4.96 32.29
CA SER A 478 -13.73 3.67 32.22
C SER A 478 -14.42 2.62 31.34
N VAL A 479 -15.74 2.71 31.14
CA VAL A 479 -16.51 1.86 30.22
C VAL A 479 -16.22 2.10 28.73
N TRP A 480 -15.44 3.12 28.38
CA TRP A 480 -14.94 3.40 27.02
C TRP A 480 -13.52 2.84 26.78
N ALA A 481 -12.91 2.15 27.75
CA ALA A 481 -11.58 1.55 27.65
C ALA A 481 -11.53 0.28 26.76
N ARG A 482 -12.02 0.36 25.52
CA ARG A 482 -12.00 -0.71 24.51
C ARG A 482 -12.13 -0.15 23.09
N GLY A 483 -11.70 -0.92 22.09
CA GLY A 483 -12.02 -0.67 20.68
C GLY A 483 -13.50 -0.91 20.33
N PRO A 484 -13.98 -0.39 19.18
CA PRO A 484 -15.38 -0.43 18.79
C PRO A 484 -15.82 -1.83 18.35
N HIS A 485 -16.75 -2.41 19.12
CA HIS A 485 -17.22 -3.80 18.98
C HIS A 485 -18.03 -4.14 17.71
N ASN A 486 -18.39 -3.14 16.92
CA ASN A 486 -19.31 -3.21 15.78
C ASN A 486 -18.78 -2.47 14.54
N ALA A 487 -17.44 -2.39 14.42
CA ALA A 487 -16.75 -1.75 13.30
C ALA A 487 -16.62 -2.61 12.03
N GLY A 488 -17.16 -3.83 12.00
CA GLY A 488 -16.96 -4.78 10.90
C GLY A 488 -15.61 -5.50 11.02
N SER A 489 -15.11 -6.00 9.88
CA SER A 489 -13.76 -6.54 9.73
C SER A 489 -13.09 -5.98 8.48
N TYR A 490 -11.82 -6.34 8.23
CA TYR A 490 -10.98 -5.79 7.15
C TYR A 490 -11.69 -5.57 5.80
N ASN A 491 -12.57 -6.50 5.40
CA ASN A 491 -13.24 -6.51 4.09
C ASN A 491 -14.72 -6.10 4.11
N SER A 492 -15.25 -5.62 5.25
CA SER A 492 -16.60 -5.06 5.31
C SER A 492 -16.70 -3.75 4.50
N GLN A 493 -17.91 -3.40 4.10
CA GLN A 493 -18.27 -2.07 3.59
C GLN A 493 -18.85 -1.20 4.73
N PRO A 494 -18.77 0.14 4.67
CA PRO A 494 -19.16 1.00 5.80
C PRO A 494 -20.59 0.77 6.27
N HIS A 495 -21.51 0.58 5.32
CA HIS A 495 -22.94 0.38 5.57
C HIS A 495 -23.32 -0.98 6.17
N GLU A 496 -22.39 -1.94 6.20
CA GLU A 496 -22.58 -3.26 6.86
C GLU A 496 -22.29 -3.21 8.36
N THR A 497 -21.69 -2.11 8.84
CA THR A 497 -21.20 -1.95 10.22
C THR A 497 -22.17 -1.16 11.10
N GLY A 498 -22.05 -1.28 12.42
CA GLY A 498 -22.73 -0.39 13.37
C GLY A 498 -21.95 0.88 13.71
N PHE A 499 -20.63 0.84 13.54
CA PHE A 499 -19.75 1.97 13.88
C PHE A 499 -19.51 2.93 12.72
N LEU A 500 -19.23 2.43 11.52
CA LEU A 500 -18.74 3.19 10.36
C LEU A 500 -19.82 3.45 9.29
N CYS A 501 -21.07 3.04 9.51
CA CYS A 501 -22.19 3.39 8.64
C CYS A 501 -22.59 4.88 8.77
N ASP A 502 -23.38 5.38 7.82
CA ASP A 502 -23.94 6.73 7.94
C ASP A 502 -24.85 6.85 9.17
N GLY A 503 -24.70 7.93 9.94
CA GLY A 503 -25.30 8.09 11.26
C GLY A 503 -24.77 7.15 12.37
N GLY A 504 -23.77 6.30 12.09
CA GLY A 504 -23.26 5.26 12.97
C GLY A 504 -22.51 5.73 14.24
N GLU A 505 -22.08 4.78 15.06
CA GLU A 505 -21.45 5.06 16.37
C GLU A 505 -20.16 5.91 16.29
N TYR A 506 -19.47 6.01 15.16
CA TYR A 506 -18.31 6.90 14.96
C TYR A 506 -18.59 8.36 15.39
N ASN A 507 -19.83 8.81 15.19
CA ASN A 507 -20.29 10.17 15.47
C ASN A 507 -20.82 10.35 16.91
N SER A 508 -20.93 9.26 17.69
CA SER A 508 -21.41 9.26 19.08
C SER A 508 -20.40 9.85 20.06
N GLN A 509 -20.79 10.02 21.33
CA GLN A 509 -19.85 10.43 22.40
C GLN A 509 -18.68 9.46 22.56
N TYR A 510 -18.94 8.15 22.45
CA TYR A 510 -17.92 7.11 22.51
C TYR A 510 -17.05 7.10 21.24
N GLY A 511 -17.64 7.18 20.05
CA GLY A 511 -16.90 7.20 18.79
C GLY A 511 -15.97 8.41 18.67
N ARG A 512 -16.47 9.60 19.00
CA ARG A 512 -15.67 10.85 19.05
C ARG A 512 -14.56 10.80 20.11
N PHE A 513 -14.77 10.08 21.22
CA PHE A 513 -13.72 9.81 22.19
C PHE A 513 -12.65 8.86 21.63
N PHE A 514 -13.06 7.72 21.09
CA PHE A 514 -12.15 6.67 20.61
C PHE A 514 -11.32 7.12 19.41
N LEU A 515 -11.95 7.70 18.39
CA LEU A 515 -11.27 8.24 17.21
C LEU A 515 -10.39 9.45 17.54
N GLY A 516 -10.84 10.29 18.50
CA GLY A 516 -10.03 11.37 19.05
C GLY A 516 -8.76 10.86 19.75
N TRP A 517 -8.84 9.78 20.52
CA TRP A 517 -7.66 9.13 21.11
C TRP A 517 -6.77 8.48 20.04
N TYR A 518 -7.34 7.66 19.14
CA TYR A 518 -6.61 6.88 18.14
C TYR A 518 -5.80 7.78 17.18
N SER A 519 -6.43 8.84 16.65
CA SER A 519 -5.76 9.86 15.84
C SER A 519 -4.76 10.72 16.62
N GLN A 520 -4.98 10.94 17.92
CA GLN A 520 -4.01 11.68 18.74
C GLN A 520 -2.76 10.85 19.06
N VAL A 521 -2.85 9.52 19.20
CA VAL A 521 -1.67 8.66 19.34
C VAL A 521 -0.80 8.71 18.07
N LEU A 522 -1.40 8.73 16.88
CA LEU A 522 -0.71 8.95 15.60
C LEU A 522 0.06 10.28 15.60
N VAL A 523 -0.60 11.38 15.98
CA VAL A 523 0.04 12.71 16.03
C VAL A 523 1.12 12.79 17.12
N GLU A 524 0.92 12.18 18.29
CA GLU A 524 1.90 12.15 19.38
C GLU A 524 3.13 11.26 19.07
N HIS A 525 2.97 10.21 18.26
CA HIS A 525 4.09 9.43 17.74
C HIS A 525 4.96 10.28 16.81
N GLY A 526 4.36 10.85 15.75
CA GLY A 526 5.07 11.70 14.81
C GLY A 526 5.75 12.89 15.49
N ASP A 527 5.06 13.52 16.45
CA ASP A 527 5.63 14.62 17.26
C ASP A 527 6.86 14.19 18.08
N SER A 528 6.85 12.95 18.59
CA SER A 528 7.94 12.39 19.39
C SER A 528 9.16 12.00 18.55
N VAL A 529 8.93 11.40 17.37
CA VAL A 529 10.03 10.99 16.47
C VAL A 529 10.63 12.18 15.75
N LEU A 530 9.83 13.13 15.24
CA LEU A 530 10.36 14.30 14.52
C LEU A 530 11.15 15.25 15.43
N PHE A 531 10.80 15.34 16.71
CA PHE A 531 11.63 16.05 17.69
C PHE A 531 13.06 15.45 17.77
N LEU A 532 13.18 14.12 17.67
CA LEU A 532 14.45 13.41 17.71
C LEU A 532 15.17 13.44 16.35
N ALA A 533 14.42 13.35 15.24
CA ALA A 533 14.96 13.53 13.89
C ALA A 533 15.57 14.92 13.71
N LYS A 534 14.88 15.98 14.17
CA LYS A 534 15.37 17.36 14.17
C LYS A 534 16.63 17.55 15.01
N LEU A 535 16.78 16.80 16.10
CA LEU A 535 17.99 16.80 16.93
C LEU A 535 19.15 16.02 16.28
N ALA A 536 18.85 15.00 15.47
CA ALA A 536 19.85 14.23 14.73
C ALA A 536 20.29 14.91 13.42
N PHE A 537 19.39 15.67 12.76
CA PHE A 537 19.58 16.25 11.43
C PHE A 537 19.45 17.79 11.45
N ASP A 538 19.97 18.44 12.50
CA ASP A 538 19.90 19.90 12.62
C ASP A 538 20.49 20.60 11.38
N GLY A 539 19.80 21.63 10.89
CA GLY A 539 20.10 22.31 9.64
C GLY A 539 19.72 21.60 8.32
N SER A 540 19.22 20.35 8.35
CA SER A 540 18.82 19.59 7.13
C SER A 540 17.30 19.63 6.88
N SER A 541 16.86 19.40 5.63
CA SER A 541 15.43 19.15 5.37
C SER A 541 15.02 17.78 5.92
N ILE A 542 13.83 17.72 6.53
CA ILE A 542 13.19 16.47 6.94
C ILE A 542 11.76 16.39 6.40
N ALA A 543 11.34 15.22 5.95
CA ALA A 543 10.02 14.97 5.35
C ALA A 543 9.27 13.84 6.07
N VAL A 544 7.95 13.81 5.92
CA VAL A 544 7.06 12.72 6.39
C VAL A 544 6.08 12.33 5.32
N LYS A 545 5.98 11.02 5.06
CA LYS A 545 5.05 10.42 4.12
C LYS A 545 3.67 10.20 4.72
N ILE A 546 2.64 10.76 4.07
CA ILE A 546 1.22 10.58 4.40
C ILE A 546 0.56 9.75 3.29
N SER A 547 -0.29 8.80 3.66
CA SER A 547 -0.86 7.81 2.73
C SER A 547 -2.17 8.28 2.08
N GLY A 548 -2.29 8.13 0.77
CA GLY A 548 -3.46 8.52 -0.04
C GLY A 548 -4.63 7.53 0.03
N ILE A 549 -5.32 7.49 1.17
CA ILE A 549 -6.44 6.56 1.43
C ILE A 549 -7.74 7.13 0.83
N HIS A 550 -7.89 6.96 -0.48
CA HIS A 550 -8.94 7.57 -1.30
C HIS A 550 -10.27 6.80 -1.35
N TRP A 551 -10.33 5.56 -0.84
CA TRP A 551 -11.54 4.73 -0.87
C TRP A 551 -12.43 4.95 0.36
N TRP A 552 -13.75 4.91 0.15
CA TRP A 552 -14.80 5.40 1.05
C TRP A 552 -14.78 6.90 1.38
N TYR A 553 -13.94 7.73 0.73
CA TYR A 553 -13.89 9.18 0.95
C TYR A 553 -15.25 9.86 0.67
N LYS A 554 -16.05 9.36 -0.29
CA LYS A 554 -17.42 9.86 -0.53
C LYS A 554 -18.48 9.37 0.48
N THR A 555 -18.08 8.79 1.61
CA THR A 555 -18.99 8.35 2.69
C THR A 555 -18.87 9.25 3.92
N ALA A 556 -19.98 9.53 4.62
CA ALA A 556 -19.99 10.46 5.75
C ALA A 556 -19.08 10.08 6.93
N SER A 557 -18.61 8.83 6.98
CA SER A 557 -17.66 8.34 7.97
C SER A 557 -16.21 8.33 7.52
N HIS A 558 -15.90 8.36 6.22
CA HIS A 558 -14.54 8.20 5.69
C HIS A 558 -13.84 6.94 6.25
N ALA A 559 -14.52 5.79 6.13
CA ALA A 559 -14.25 4.61 6.96
C ALA A 559 -12.79 4.08 6.95
N ALA A 560 -12.11 4.06 5.79
CA ALA A 560 -10.72 3.58 5.71
C ALA A 560 -9.71 4.57 6.28
N GLU A 561 -9.96 5.87 6.16
CA GLU A 561 -9.17 6.92 6.82
C GLU A 561 -9.25 6.76 8.35
N LEU A 562 -10.46 6.54 8.88
CA LEU A 562 -10.66 6.32 10.31
C LEU A 562 -9.89 5.10 10.85
N THR A 563 -9.91 3.96 10.16
CA THR A 563 -9.18 2.75 10.61
C THR A 563 -7.67 2.93 10.49
N ALA A 564 -7.18 3.70 9.51
CA ALA A 564 -5.78 4.06 9.36
C ALA A 564 -5.27 5.12 10.35
N GLY A 565 -6.16 5.85 11.02
CA GLY A 565 -5.86 6.83 12.07
C GLY A 565 -6.10 8.29 11.67
N PHE A 566 -6.45 8.57 10.42
CA PHE A 566 -6.85 9.90 9.96
C PHE A 566 -8.30 10.13 10.36
N TYR A 567 -8.53 10.91 11.43
CA TYR A 567 -9.89 11.18 11.92
C TYR A 567 -10.59 12.25 11.06
N ASN A 568 -10.89 11.90 9.81
CA ASN A 568 -11.35 12.80 8.74
C ASN A 568 -12.81 12.59 8.29
N PRO A 569 -13.82 12.45 9.16
CA PRO A 569 -15.21 12.37 8.69
C PRO A 569 -15.62 13.70 8.02
N CYS A 570 -16.66 13.69 7.19
CA CYS A 570 -17.07 14.82 6.34
C CYS A 570 -17.42 16.16 7.03
N ASN A 571 -17.30 16.24 8.37
CA ASN A 571 -17.49 17.43 9.20
C ASN A 571 -16.26 17.81 10.05
N ARG A 572 -15.09 17.19 9.84
CA ARG A 572 -13.83 17.47 10.56
C ARG A 572 -12.63 17.16 9.67
N ASP A 573 -11.77 18.16 9.48
CA ASP A 573 -10.45 17.96 8.89
C ASP A 573 -9.56 17.05 9.77
N GLY A 574 -9.17 15.90 9.23
CA GLY A 574 -8.26 14.93 9.83
C GLY A 574 -6.78 15.25 9.66
N TYR A 575 -6.43 16.04 8.65
CA TYR A 575 -5.05 16.29 8.19
C TYR A 575 -4.46 17.60 8.75
N ALA A 576 -5.27 18.64 8.97
CA ALA A 576 -4.81 19.89 9.60
C ALA A 576 -4.06 19.71 10.95
N PRO A 577 -4.43 18.76 11.85
CA PRO A 577 -3.63 18.45 13.04
C PRO A 577 -2.25 17.85 12.72
N ILE A 578 -2.14 17.04 11.67
CA ILE A 578 -0.89 16.42 11.22
C ILE A 578 -0.01 17.52 10.61
N ALA A 579 -0.53 18.33 9.69
CA ALA A 579 0.19 19.46 9.10
C ALA A 579 0.68 20.46 10.17
N SER A 580 -0.14 20.74 11.20
CA SER A 580 0.26 21.55 12.36
C SER A 580 1.42 20.95 13.16
N MET A 581 1.47 19.61 13.27
CA MET A 581 2.56 18.88 13.91
C MET A 581 3.84 18.89 13.05
N LEU A 582 3.73 18.68 11.74
CA LEU A 582 4.87 18.82 10.80
C LEU A 582 5.46 20.24 10.85
N LYS A 583 4.60 21.28 10.84
CA LYS A 583 5.01 22.69 10.98
C LYS A 583 5.80 22.97 12.27
N LYS A 584 5.41 22.37 13.40
CA LYS A 584 6.11 22.54 14.69
C LYS A 584 7.58 22.10 14.58
N HIS A 585 7.87 21.06 13.81
CA HIS A 585 9.23 20.58 13.56
C HIS A 585 9.89 21.24 12.34
N GLY A 586 9.11 21.82 11.43
CA GLY A 586 9.60 22.34 10.15
C GLY A 586 9.78 21.24 9.11
N ALA A 587 9.02 20.16 9.23
CA ALA A 587 9.05 19.04 8.29
C ALA A 587 8.16 19.32 7.06
N ALA A 588 8.60 18.85 5.90
CA ALA A 588 7.78 18.77 4.69
C ALA A 588 6.77 17.61 4.79
N LEU A 589 5.65 17.74 4.08
CA LEU A 589 4.70 16.64 3.84
C LEU A 589 4.99 16.01 2.48
N ASN A 590 5.20 14.70 2.43
CA ASN A 590 5.26 13.94 1.18
C ASN A 590 3.94 13.17 1.03
N PHE A 591 3.29 13.23 -0.15
CA PHE A 591 2.00 12.59 -0.38
C PHE A 591 2.02 11.63 -1.57
N THR A 592 1.20 10.59 -1.53
CA THR A 592 1.03 9.65 -2.65
C THR A 592 -0.24 9.95 -3.43
N CYS A 593 -0.41 9.30 -4.59
CA CYS A 593 -1.68 9.23 -5.35
C CYS A 593 -2.04 10.47 -6.20
N THR A 594 -1.10 11.39 -6.47
CA THR A 594 -1.35 12.56 -7.36
C THR A 594 -1.61 12.23 -8.83
N GLU A 595 -1.46 10.97 -9.24
CA GLU A 595 -1.75 10.45 -10.58
C GLU A 595 -3.13 9.76 -10.70
N LEU A 596 -3.76 9.44 -9.57
CA LEU A 596 -5.04 8.71 -9.53
C LEU A 596 -6.21 9.65 -9.80
N HIS A 597 -7.13 9.20 -10.66
CA HIS A 597 -8.30 9.96 -11.08
C HIS A 597 -9.59 9.18 -10.79
N THR A 598 -10.68 9.88 -10.46
CA THR A 598 -11.90 9.24 -9.98
C THR A 598 -12.55 8.33 -11.02
N LEU A 599 -12.49 8.67 -12.32
CA LEU A 599 -13.12 7.86 -13.38
C LEU A 599 -12.50 6.48 -13.55
N ASP A 600 -11.17 6.38 -13.52
CA ASP A 600 -10.42 5.15 -13.74
C ASP A 600 -10.85 4.06 -12.74
N HIS A 601 -11.07 4.45 -11.49
CA HIS A 601 -11.56 3.57 -10.43
C HIS A 601 -13.06 3.26 -10.52
N TYR A 602 -13.87 4.09 -11.18
CA TYR A 602 -15.30 3.81 -11.41
C TYR A 602 -15.53 2.68 -12.42
N GLU A 603 -14.58 2.41 -13.33
CA GLU A 603 -14.70 1.30 -14.28
C GLU A 603 -14.42 -0.07 -13.61
N ASP A 604 -13.45 -0.14 -12.69
CA ASP A 604 -13.07 -1.39 -11.99
C ASP A 604 -13.85 -1.64 -10.68
N PHE A 605 -14.12 -0.59 -9.87
CA PHE A 605 -14.69 -0.71 -8.51
C PHE A 605 -15.69 0.42 -8.18
N PRO A 606 -16.85 0.50 -8.86
CA PRO A 606 -17.82 1.57 -8.63
C PRO A 606 -18.40 1.62 -7.21
N GLU A 607 -18.35 0.51 -6.46
CA GLU A 607 -18.75 0.44 -5.05
C GLU A 607 -17.77 1.13 -4.08
N ALA A 608 -16.53 1.39 -4.50
CA ALA A 608 -15.46 1.87 -3.60
C ALA A 608 -15.63 3.33 -3.13
N MET A 609 -16.61 4.07 -3.65
CA MET A 609 -16.97 5.44 -3.23
C MET A 609 -15.74 6.38 -3.14
N VAL A 610 -14.86 6.31 -4.14
CA VAL A 610 -13.55 6.97 -4.13
C VAL A 610 -13.61 8.47 -4.41
N ASP A 611 -12.62 9.22 -3.94
CA ASP A 611 -12.35 10.60 -4.37
C ASP A 611 -10.86 10.96 -4.22
N PRO A 612 -9.96 10.41 -5.07
CA PRO A 612 -8.53 10.73 -4.97
C PRO A 612 -8.26 12.22 -5.18
N GLU A 613 -9.01 12.88 -6.07
CA GLU A 613 -8.87 14.31 -6.38
C GLU A 613 -9.27 15.20 -5.20
N GLY A 614 -10.42 14.92 -4.57
CA GLY A 614 -10.87 15.62 -3.36
C GLY A 614 -9.93 15.41 -2.17
N LEU A 615 -9.36 14.20 -2.03
CA LEU A 615 -8.37 13.88 -1.00
C LEU A 615 -7.04 14.62 -1.23
N VAL A 616 -6.48 14.56 -2.44
CA VAL A 616 -5.25 15.30 -2.81
C VAL A 616 -5.46 16.79 -2.53
N TRP A 617 -6.59 17.36 -2.97
CA TRP A 617 -6.91 18.76 -2.70
C TRP A 617 -6.95 19.06 -1.19
N GLN A 618 -7.59 18.23 -0.37
CA GLN A 618 -7.66 18.46 1.07
C GLN A 618 -6.26 18.41 1.72
N VAL A 619 -5.47 17.37 1.45
CA VAL A 619 -4.16 17.18 2.10
C VAL A 619 -3.18 18.28 1.71
N LEU A 620 -3.16 18.68 0.43
CA LEU A 620 -2.25 19.73 -0.05
C LEU A 620 -2.62 21.09 0.55
N ASN A 621 -3.92 21.44 0.62
CA ASN A 621 -4.34 22.69 1.25
C ASN A 621 -4.10 22.67 2.77
N ALA A 622 -4.37 21.56 3.47
CA ALA A 622 -4.09 21.45 4.91
C ALA A 622 -2.60 21.67 5.24
N ALA A 623 -1.69 21.29 4.34
CA ALA A 623 -0.26 21.56 4.43
C ALA A 623 0.10 23.00 4.05
N TRP A 624 -0.40 23.51 2.93
CA TRP A 624 -0.08 24.85 2.44
C TRP A 624 -0.68 25.98 3.29
N ASP A 625 -1.87 25.81 3.85
CA ASP A 625 -2.54 26.81 4.70
C ASP A 625 -1.79 27.00 6.04
N VAL A 626 -1.05 25.97 6.49
CA VAL A 626 -0.07 26.11 7.57
C VAL A 626 1.32 26.50 7.07
N GLY A 627 1.60 26.42 5.76
CA GLY A 627 2.84 26.88 5.15
C GLY A 627 4.03 25.94 5.34
N ILE A 628 3.81 24.62 5.23
CA ILE A 628 4.90 23.64 5.08
C ILE A 628 5.12 23.29 3.59
N PRO A 629 6.33 22.87 3.17
CA PRO A 629 6.56 22.34 1.84
C PRO A 629 5.77 21.05 1.61
N VAL A 630 5.44 20.78 0.35
CA VAL A 630 4.69 19.59 -0.07
C VAL A 630 5.43 18.91 -1.23
N ALA A 631 5.89 17.69 -1.01
CA ALA A 631 6.41 16.78 -2.02
C ALA A 631 5.32 15.77 -2.44
N SER A 632 5.51 15.10 -3.57
CA SER A 632 4.59 14.02 -3.98
C SER A 632 5.27 12.88 -4.74
N GLU A 633 4.60 11.74 -4.78
CA GLU A 633 4.97 10.52 -5.50
C GLU A 633 3.77 9.89 -6.23
N ASN A 634 4.02 9.24 -7.37
CA ASN A 634 3.01 8.40 -8.02
C ASN A 634 2.83 7.08 -7.25
N ALA A 635 1.60 6.74 -6.86
CA ALA A 635 1.33 5.50 -6.12
C ALA A 635 1.45 4.23 -6.98
N LEU A 636 1.20 4.33 -8.29
CA LEU A 636 1.31 3.25 -9.26
C LEU A 636 2.36 3.56 -10.35
N PRO A 637 3.08 2.54 -10.89
CA PRO A 637 4.04 2.76 -11.97
C PRO A 637 3.35 3.22 -13.26
N CYS A 638 3.70 4.41 -13.73
CA CYS A 638 3.17 5.01 -14.95
C CYS A 638 4.28 5.34 -15.95
N TYR A 639 4.02 5.19 -17.25
CA TYR A 639 5.03 5.39 -18.31
C TYR A 639 4.48 6.21 -19.50
N ASP A 640 3.18 6.49 -19.50
CA ASP A 640 2.45 7.16 -20.55
C ASP A 640 2.27 8.66 -20.29
N ARG A 641 1.96 9.39 -21.36
CA ARG A 641 1.81 10.86 -21.34
C ARG A 641 0.61 11.34 -20.54
N ASP A 642 -0.49 10.59 -20.51
CA ASP A 642 -1.72 11.02 -19.85
C ASP A 642 -1.55 10.97 -18.31
N SER A 643 -0.88 9.93 -17.78
CA SER A 643 -0.43 9.87 -16.39
C SER A 643 0.54 11.00 -16.02
N TYR A 644 1.56 11.27 -16.86
CA TYR A 644 2.50 12.37 -16.60
C TYR A 644 1.82 13.75 -16.58
N ASN A 645 0.83 13.98 -17.44
CA ASN A 645 0.06 15.23 -17.46
C ASN A 645 -0.80 15.41 -16.20
N ARG A 646 -1.42 14.35 -15.67
CA ARG A 646 -2.13 14.41 -14.38
C ARG A 646 -1.20 14.79 -13.22
N ILE A 647 0.00 14.19 -13.18
CA ILE A 647 1.03 14.53 -12.19
C ILE A 647 1.43 16.01 -12.33
N LEU A 648 1.62 16.52 -13.55
CA LEU A 648 1.93 17.93 -13.81
C LEU A 648 0.82 18.90 -13.38
N GLU A 649 -0.45 18.53 -13.56
CA GLU A 649 -1.60 19.34 -13.14
C GLU A 649 -1.72 19.40 -11.61
N SER A 650 -1.58 18.26 -10.93
CA SER A 650 -1.47 18.16 -9.47
C SER A 650 -0.25 18.91 -8.92
N ALA A 651 0.89 18.83 -9.61
CA ALA A 651 2.15 19.45 -9.18
C ALA A 651 2.16 20.98 -9.31
N LYS A 652 1.42 21.51 -10.30
CA LYS A 652 1.38 22.92 -10.67
C LYS A 652 -0.06 23.39 -10.95
N PRO A 653 -0.95 23.48 -9.93
CA PRO A 653 -2.34 23.87 -10.14
C PRO A 653 -2.49 25.20 -10.91
N LEU A 654 -3.28 25.20 -11.99
CA LEU A 654 -3.33 26.33 -12.93
C LEU A 654 -3.88 27.65 -12.33
N ASN A 655 -4.79 27.55 -11.38
CA ASN A 655 -5.56 28.67 -10.83
C ASN A 655 -5.46 28.76 -9.29
N ASP A 656 -4.38 28.26 -8.69
CA ASP A 656 -4.17 28.47 -7.24
C ASP A 656 -3.90 29.97 -6.97
N PRO A 657 -4.66 30.63 -6.08
CA PRO A 657 -4.61 32.08 -5.90
C PRO A 657 -3.29 32.57 -5.27
N ASP A 658 -2.58 31.69 -4.57
CA ASP A 658 -1.32 31.98 -3.88
C ASP A 658 -0.10 31.45 -4.68
N GLY A 659 -0.31 30.92 -5.89
CA GLY A 659 0.73 30.41 -6.78
C GLY A 659 1.39 29.11 -6.31
N ARG A 660 0.69 28.33 -5.49
CA ARG A 660 1.22 27.14 -4.80
C ARG A 660 1.47 25.98 -5.77
N HIS A 661 2.51 25.23 -5.48
CA HIS A 661 3.03 24.11 -6.27
C HIS A 661 3.83 23.17 -5.36
N LEU A 662 4.16 21.97 -5.83
CA LEU A 662 5.02 21.04 -5.09
C LEU A 662 6.45 21.56 -4.97
N SER A 663 7.10 21.28 -3.85
CA SER A 663 8.54 21.57 -3.64
C SER A 663 9.46 20.55 -4.31
N SER A 664 8.96 19.36 -4.61
CA SER A 664 9.66 18.25 -5.27
C SER A 664 8.67 17.17 -5.72
N PHE A 665 9.07 16.34 -6.67
CA PHE A 665 8.34 15.12 -7.04
C PHE A 665 9.31 13.94 -7.15
N THR A 666 8.93 12.77 -6.63
CA THR A 666 9.76 11.57 -6.65
C THR A 666 9.06 10.44 -7.41
N TYR A 667 9.63 10.07 -8.55
CA TYR A 667 9.06 9.04 -9.43
C TYR A 667 9.33 7.62 -8.89
N LEU A 668 8.26 6.87 -8.72
CA LEU A 668 8.24 5.44 -8.41
C LEU A 668 8.13 4.62 -9.71
N ARG A 669 9.16 3.88 -10.14
CA ARG A 669 10.50 3.67 -9.55
C ARG A 669 11.50 3.41 -10.69
N LEU A 670 12.81 3.62 -10.45
CA LEU A 670 13.87 3.20 -11.38
C LEU A 670 13.73 1.70 -11.69
N SER A 671 13.52 1.38 -12.96
CA SER A 671 13.31 0.01 -13.45
C SER A 671 13.89 -0.18 -14.86
N PRO A 672 14.12 -1.44 -15.29
CA PRO A 672 14.46 -1.74 -16.68
C PRO A 672 13.37 -1.29 -17.68
N VAL A 673 12.13 -1.09 -17.24
CA VAL A 673 11.01 -0.59 -18.07
C VAL A 673 11.12 0.91 -18.29
N LEU A 674 11.40 1.70 -17.24
CA LEU A 674 11.67 3.14 -17.35
C LEU A 674 12.87 3.41 -18.26
N MET A 675 13.90 2.56 -18.20
CA MET A 675 15.13 2.69 -18.97
C MET A 675 14.98 2.40 -20.48
N GLN A 676 13.84 1.84 -20.92
CA GLN A 676 13.54 1.64 -22.34
C GLN A 676 13.40 2.99 -23.06
N ASN A 677 13.97 3.09 -24.26
CA ASN A 677 14.15 4.40 -24.91
C ASN A 677 12.84 5.16 -25.19
N HIS A 678 11.70 4.49 -25.39
CA HIS A 678 10.41 5.19 -25.58
C HIS A 678 9.87 5.77 -24.27
N ASN A 679 9.85 4.98 -23.18
CA ASN A 679 9.43 5.43 -21.85
C ASN A 679 10.34 6.56 -21.33
N LEU A 680 11.64 6.45 -21.57
CA LEU A 680 12.61 7.46 -21.15
C LEU A 680 12.47 8.79 -21.90
N LEU A 681 12.03 8.78 -23.17
CA LEU A 681 11.77 10.01 -23.94
C LEU A 681 10.51 10.74 -23.44
N GLU A 682 9.44 10.01 -23.10
CA GLU A 682 8.27 10.63 -22.44
C GLU A 682 8.60 11.08 -21.01
N PHE A 683 9.48 10.36 -20.30
CA PHE A 683 9.96 10.78 -18.97
C PHE A 683 10.87 12.02 -19.02
N GLU A 684 11.79 12.13 -20.00
CA GLU A 684 12.59 13.34 -20.25
C GLU A 684 11.67 14.56 -20.52
N ARG A 685 10.61 14.34 -21.30
CA ARG A 685 9.56 15.33 -21.57
C ARG A 685 8.84 15.76 -20.28
N PHE A 686 8.43 14.80 -19.44
CA PHE A 686 7.82 15.07 -18.14
C PHE A 686 8.75 15.87 -17.22
N VAL A 687 10.03 15.48 -17.11
CA VAL A 687 11.05 16.21 -16.33
C VAL A 687 11.15 17.67 -16.81
N LYS A 688 11.18 17.91 -18.12
CA LYS A 688 11.22 19.26 -18.70
C LYS A 688 9.97 20.08 -18.39
N GLN A 689 8.78 19.48 -18.46
CA GLN A 689 7.53 20.15 -18.05
C GLN A 689 7.52 20.44 -16.53
N MET A 690 8.08 19.57 -15.69
CA MET A 690 8.26 19.79 -14.24
C MET A 690 9.28 20.89 -13.94
N HIS A 691 10.34 21.02 -14.74
CA HIS A 691 11.30 22.11 -14.69
C HIS A 691 10.77 23.44 -15.26
N GLY A 692 9.62 23.41 -15.96
CA GLY A 692 9.03 24.59 -16.59
C GLY A 692 9.69 24.99 -17.92
N GLU A 693 10.38 24.05 -18.57
CA GLU A 693 10.96 24.23 -19.91
C GLU A 693 9.92 24.05 -21.02
N SER A 694 10.18 24.68 -22.17
CA SER A 694 9.35 24.50 -23.38
C SER A 694 9.65 23.17 -24.07
N VAL A 695 8.72 22.22 -24.00
CA VAL A 695 8.79 20.97 -24.77
C VAL A 695 8.20 21.18 -26.17
N PRO A 696 8.88 20.75 -27.26
CA PRO A 696 8.28 20.78 -28.60
C PRO A 696 7.02 19.91 -28.66
N MET A 697 5.88 20.50 -29.05
CA MET A 697 4.69 19.71 -29.37
C MET A 697 4.99 18.78 -30.55
N CYS A 698 4.80 17.47 -30.34
CA CYS A 698 4.73 16.50 -31.43
C CYS A 698 3.57 16.90 -32.37
N ARG A 699 3.82 16.87 -33.68
CA ARG A 699 2.82 17.09 -34.74
C ARG A 699 2.28 15.76 -35.25
#